data_AF-A0A6N9AV14-F1
#
_entry.id   AF-A0A6N9AV14-F1
#
_cell.length_a   1.000
_cell.length_b   1.000
_cell.length_c   1.000
_cell.angle_alpha   90.00
_cell.angle_beta   90.00
_cell.angle_gamma   90.00
#
_symmetry.space_group_name_H-M   'P 1'
#
loop_
_entity.id
_entity.type
_entity.pdbx_description
1 polymer ?
#
loop_
_entity_poly.entity_id
_entity_poly.type
_entity_poly.pdbx_seq_one_letter_code
_entity_poly.pdbx_strand_id
1 'polypeptide(L)'
;EDGLQNAINRICDEATEAVKSGYLIITLSDRNIDSTTLPIHALLATGAVHHRLIREGLRCDANIIVETATARDPHHFAVLIGYGATAIYPYLAYSTVREMVGENASETRSLSAIRAYRQGIKKGLFKIMSKMGISTVASYRGSQLFEAVGLSDEVVDLCFTGTVSRIQGANFDDIEKDQIALAKAAWDPRKPIRHGGLLKFSNDSEYHAYHPDIVHALHTAVQSGDTEDYKELAALINDRSPAVLRDLLKIRTDIGSPVDLSEVEPVESILSRFDSAAMSLGALSPEAHEVLAEAMNEIGGRSNSGEGGEHPKRYGTSRTSKIKQVASGRFGVTPHYLVNAEVLQIKIAQGAKPGEGGQLPGNKVNDMIASLRYSSPGVSLISPPPHHDIYSIEDLAQLIFDLKQVNREALVSVKLVSEAGVGTIAAGVTKAYADLITIAGYDGGTGASPITSVKYAGSPWELGLVETQQTLRMNGLRHMVRLQVDGGLKTGLDVVKAAILGADSFGFGTAPMLAMGCKYLRVCHLNNCATGVATQNDNLRKRHFVGTKERVVRYFRFVAGEVREILASMGKRSLDEVIGRPELLEILPGTNARQMRLNLAPLLSTANVPDDVPRRCTEVRNAPWDQAPLAERMVKDALPCILDGTGGEFHYPIKNTNRSIGARLSGEIAKANAVLASPIKARFTGVAGQSFGAWNAAGLELYLEGDVNDYVGKGMAGGKIVLMPSRNIPMETRFTPIAGNNCLYGSTGCKFFAAGTAGERFAVRNSGAIAVLEGCGDHGCEYMTGGAVLSLGQTGVNFGAGMTGGIAFVLDLERLFVDSYNHELIDIHRLTHEDMEPHLSYLHELIDEYVEETGSRWGRTVSEEFHELVGRFWLIKPKASDIKDLMETLREAA
;
A
#
# COMPACT_ATOMS: atom_id res chain seq x y z
N GLU A 1 47.81 -3.02 -15.77
CA GLU A 1 46.86 -2.58 -14.74
C GLU A 1 45.86 -3.72 -14.55
N ASP A 2 45.64 -4.16 -13.30
CA ASP A 2 44.67 -5.22 -13.02
C ASP A 2 43.26 -4.66 -13.15
N GLY A 3 42.43 -5.24 -14.03
CA GLY A 3 41.04 -4.81 -14.19
C GLY A 3 40.18 -5.08 -12.94
N LEU A 4 39.05 -4.39 -12.81
CA LEU A 4 38.14 -4.45 -11.66
C LEU A 4 37.82 -5.88 -11.18
N GLN A 5 37.53 -6.80 -12.10
CA GLN A 5 37.23 -8.19 -11.75
C GLN A 5 38.41 -8.90 -11.07
N ASN A 6 39.63 -8.71 -11.59
CA ASN A 6 40.84 -9.28 -11.01
C ASN A 6 41.15 -8.66 -9.65
N ALA A 7 40.93 -7.35 -9.49
CA ALA A 7 41.08 -6.68 -8.21
C ALA A 7 40.10 -7.23 -7.16
N ILE A 8 38.85 -7.53 -7.55
CA ILE A 8 37.84 -8.18 -6.68
C ILE A 8 38.26 -9.61 -6.32
N ASN A 9 38.76 -10.40 -7.27
CA ASN A 9 39.25 -11.74 -6.97
C ASN A 9 40.42 -11.72 -5.99
N ARG A 10 41.37 -10.79 -6.18
CA ARG A 10 42.50 -10.61 -5.27
C ARG A 10 42.06 -10.33 -3.83
N ILE A 11 41.13 -9.39 -3.60
CA ILE A 11 40.65 -9.11 -2.23
C ILE A 11 39.91 -10.31 -1.63
N CYS A 12 39.26 -11.14 -2.46
CA CYS A 12 38.61 -12.36 -2.00
C CYS A 12 39.64 -13.39 -1.51
N ASP A 13 40.75 -13.54 -2.24
CA ASP A 13 41.83 -14.45 -1.88
C ASP A 13 42.57 -13.95 -0.62
N GLU A 14 42.88 -12.66 -0.56
CA GLU A 14 43.50 -12.02 0.62
C GLU A 14 42.62 -12.17 1.88
N ALA A 15 41.31 -11.94 1.76
CA ALA A 15 40.38 -12.13 2.87
C ALA A 15 40.30 -13.61 3.29
N THR A 16 40.29 -14.54 2.34
CA THR A 16 40.27 -15.99 2.62
C THR A 16 41.51 -16.41 3.40
N GLU A 17 42.69 -15.97 2.97
CA GLU A 17 43.95 -16.29 3.63
C GLU A 17 44.04 -15.68 5.03
N ALA A 18 43.56 -14.44 5.20
CA ALA A 18 43.47 -13.81 6.51
C ALA A 18 42.58 -14.62 7.47
N VAL A 19 41.40 -15.06 7.03
CA VAL A 19 40.53 -15.87 7.91
C VAL A 19 41.17 -17.22 8.22
N LYS A 20 41.81 -17.89 7.25
CA LYS A 20 42.57 -19.14 7.48
C LYS A 20 43.73 -18.95 8.48
N SER A 21 44.32 -17.75 8.49
CA SER A 21 45.37 -17.36 9.44
C SER A 21 44.85 -16.97 10.83
N GLY A 22 43.54 -17.07 11.09
CA GLY A 22 42.92 -16.82 12.40
C GLY A 22 42.42 -15.39 12.63
N TYR A 23 42.40 -14.53 11.61
CA TYR A 23 41.82 -13.18 11.74
C TYR A 23 40.29 -13.24 11.79
N LEU A 24 39.70 -12.73 12.88
CA LEU A 24 38.25 -12.78 13.14
C LEU A 24 37.47 -11.58 12.56
N ILE A 25 38.18 -10.53 12.13
CA ILE A 25 37.59 -9.29 11.60
C ILE A 25 38.32 -8.91 10.32
N ILE A 26 37.58 -8.83 9.23
CA ILE A 26 38.04 -8.34 7.93
C ILE A 26 37.48 -6.94 7.74
N THR A 27 38.35 -5.95 7.55
CA THR A 27 37.95 -4.58 7.23
C THR A 27 38.18 -4.29 5.76
N LEU A 28 37.09 -4.11 5.01
CA LEU A 28 37.13 -3.63 3.63
C LEU A 28 37.10 -2.10 3.66
N SER A 29 38.13 -1.44 3.14
CA SER A 29 38.26 0.03 3.20
C SER A 29 38.53 0.65 1.83
N ASP A 30 37.80 1.70 1.50
CA ASP A 30 38.04 2.56 0.34
C ASP A 30 38.70 3.91 0.70
N ARG A 31 39.26 4.06 1.90
CA ARG A 31 39.75 5.36 2.43
C ARG A 31 40.98 5.95 1.71
N ASN A 32 41.91 5.11 1.27
CA ASN A 32 43.21 5.55 0.75
C ASN A 32 43.16 5.80 -0.76
N ILE A 33 42.27 6.70 -1.20
CA ILE A 33 42.09 7.04 -2.62
C ILE A 33 43.16 8.07 -3.03
N ASP A 34 43.83 7.82 -4.15
CA ASP A 34 44.73 8.77 -4.80
C ASP A 34 44.41 8.93 -6.30
N SER A 35 45.16 9.79 -7.01
CA SER A 35 44.94 10.06 -8.43
C SER A 35 45.39 8.92 -9.36
N THR A 36 46.04 7.90 -8.82
CA THR A 36 46.60 6.75 -9.55
C THR A 36 45.84 5.45 -9.28
N THR A 37 44.85 5.47 -8.40
CA THR A 37 44.08 4.29 -7.98
C THR A 37 42.59 4.51 -8.21
N LEU A 38 41.87 3.42 -8.45
CA LEU A 38 40.42 3.41 -8.53
C LEU A 38 39.87 2.60 -7.35
N PRO A 39 38.93 3.15 -6.56
CA PRO A 39 38.32 2.38 -5.48
C PRO A 39 37.39 1.32 -6.05
N ILE A 40 37.47 0.09 -5.52
CA ILE A 40 36.42 -0.92 -5.74
C ILE A 40 35.17 -0.45 -5.00
N HIS A 41 34.02 -0.41 -5.69
CA HIS A 41 32.77 -0.03 -5.04
C HIS A 41 32.47 -0.96 -3.85
N ALA A 42 32.24 -0.38 -2.67
CA ALA A 42 32.17 -1.13 -1.41
C ALA A 42 31.19 -2.31 -1.42
N LEU A 43 30.06 -2.15 -2.12
CA LEU A 43 29.08 -3.22 -2.31
C LEU A 43 29.64 -4.44 -3.06
N LEU A 44 30.36 -4.22 -4.18
CA LEU A 44 30.94 -5.31 -4.97
C LEU A 44 31.95 -6.09 -4.14
N ALA A 45 32.84 -5.38 -3.44
CA ALA A 45 33.82 -5.98 -2.54
C ALA A 45 33.17 -6.77 -1.40
N THR A 46 32.16 -6.17 -0.73
CA THR A 46 31.46 -6.79 0.39
C THR A 46 30.79 -8.09 -0.02
N GLY A 47 30.01 -8.06 -1.11
CA GLY A 47 29.29 -9.22 -1.60
C GLY A 47 30.24 -10.32 -2.09
N ALA A 48 31.27 -9.98 -2.87
CA ALA A 48 32.23 -10.95 -3.37
C ALA A 48 32.99 -11.67 -2.24
N VAL A 49 33.49 -10.92 -1.24
CA VAL A 49 34.15 -11.49 -0.06
C VAL A 49 33.17 -12.33 0.76
N HIS A 50 31.94 -11.84 0.96
CA HIS A 50 30.91 -12.59 1.69
C HIS A 50 30.63 -13.95 1.05
N HIS A 51 30.41 -13.99 -0.27
CA HIS A 51 30.13 -15.22 -1.00
C HIS A 51 31.35 -16.12 -1.14
N ARG A 52 32.56 -15.56 -1.29
CA ARG A 52 33.80 -16.34 -1.27
C ARG A 52 33.97 -17.07 0.07
N LEU A 53 33.83 -16.36 1.19
CA LEU A 53 33.95 -16.96 2.51
C LEU A 53 32.87 -18.01 2.76
N ILE A 54 31.65 -17.86 2.22
CA ILE A 54 30.63 -18.92 2.28
C ILE A 54 31.09 -20.17 1.53
N ARG A 55 31.55 -20.01 0.27
CA ARG A 55 31.99 -21.14 -0.56
C ARG A 55 33.16 -21.91 0.05
N GLU A 56 34.07 -21.21 0.72
CA GLU A 56 35.22 -21.81 1.41
C GLU A 56 34.89 -22.36 2.81
N GLY A 57 33.63 -22.21 3.28
CA GLY A 57 33.22 -22.66 4.61
C GLY A 57 33.73 -21.78 5.77
N LEU A 58 34.22 -20.58 5.49
CA LEU A 58 34.90 -19.67 6.42
C LEU A 58 34.02 -18.51 6.90
N ARG A 59 32.81 -18.31 6.34
CA ARG A 59 32.00 -17.12 6.64
C ARG A 59 31.61 -17.03 8.12
N CYS A 60 31.46 -18.15 8.82
CA CYS A 60 31.15 -18.17 10.25
C CYS A 60 32.35 -17.80 11.13
N ASP A 61 33.57 -17.84 10.59
CA ASP A 61 34.81 -17.63 11.36
C ASP A 61 35.24 -16.16 11.41
N ALA A 62 34.61 -15.29 10.61
CA ALA A 62 34.97 -13.88 10.55
C ALA A 62 33.79 -12.92 10.36
N ASN A 63 33.95 -11.69 10.83
CA ASN A 63 33.04 -10.57 10.58
C ASN A 63 33.59 -9.63 9.51
N ILE A 64 32.72 -9.10 8.65
CA ILE A 64 33.08 -8.13 7.61
C ILE A 64 32.67 -6.74 8.08
N ILE A 65 33.63 -5.84 8.27
CA ILE A 65 33.42 -4.42 8.55
C ILE A 65 33.71 -3.64 7.27
N VAL A 66 32.81 -2.73 6.89
CA VAL A 66 32.95 -1.92 5.69
C VAL A 66 33.21 -0.47 6.08
N GLU A 67 34.44 0.01 5.87
CA GLU A 67 34.79 1.42 5.95
C GLU A 67 34.67 2.05 4.56
N THR A 68 33.67 2.91 4.35
CA THR A 68 33.36 3.38 2.99
C THR A 68 32.96 4.86 2.87
N ALA A 69 33.39 5.49 1.77
CA ALA A 69 32.87 6.77 1.29
C ALA A 69 31.51 6.69 0.58
N THR A 70 31.11 5.50 0.11
CA THR A 70 29.93 5.32 -0.76
C THR A 70 28.59 5.31 -0.02
N ALA A 71 28.57 4.82 1.23
CA ALA A 71 27.35 4.69 2.01
C ALA A 71 26.94 6.02 2.65
N ARG A 72 25.73 6.50 2.33
CA ARG A 72 25.22 7.80 2.82
C ARG A 72 23.73 7.84 3.12
N ASP A 73 22.92 7.00 2.48
CA ASP A 73 21.48 6.91 2.72
C ASP A 73 21.08 5.51 3.22
N PRO A 74 19.88 5.33 3.79
CA PRO A 74 19.48 4.03 4.35
C PRO A 74 19.52 2.85 3.38
N HIS A 75 19.32 3.07 2.07
CA HIS A 75 19.36 1.99 1.08
C HIS A 75 20.78 1.45 0.94
N HIS A 76 21.79 2.32 0.91
CA HIS A 76 23.18 1.88 0.81
C HIS A 76 23.59 1.00 2.02
N PHE A 77 23.13 1.36 3.22
CA PHE A 77 23.38 0.53 4.42
C PHE A 77 22.62 -0.80 4.34
N ALA A 78 21.35 -0.77 3.92
CA ALA A 78 20.55 -1.98 3.78
C ALA A 78 21.17 -2.95 2.78
N VAL A 79 21.62 -2.44 1.63
CA VAL A 79 22.26 -3.25 0.60
C VAL A 79 23.57 -3.85 1.12
N LEU A 80 24.46 -3.06 1.74
CA LEU A 80 25.69 -3.60 2.34
C LEU A 80 25.43 -4.68 3.40
N ILE A 81 24.46 -4.48 4.29
CA ILE A 81 24.07 -5.49 5.30
C ILE A 81 23.48 -6.73 4.61
N GLY A 82 22.57 -6.53 3.66
CA GLY A 82 21.90 -7.60 2.91
C GLY A 82 22.86 -8.48 2.11
N TYR A 83 24.04 -7.97 1.76
CA TYR A 83 25.13 -8.71 1.12
C TYR A 83 26.30 -9.06 2.06
N GLY A 84 26.08 -9.03 3.38
CA GLY A 84 26.95 -9.69 4.35
C GLY A 84 27.78 -8.78 5.25
N ALA A 85 27.71 -7.46 5.12
CA ALA A 85 28.36 -6.54 6.05
C ALA A 85 27.81 -6.73 7.48
N THR A 86 28.71 -6.76 8.45
CA THR A 86 28.37 -6.85 9.89
C THR A 86 28.26 -5.46 10.51
N ALA A 87 29.16 -4.55 10.13
CA ALA A 87 29.12 -3.16 10.54
C ALA A 87 29.60 -2.27 9.37
N ILE A 88 29.13 -1.03 9.35
CA ILE A 88 29.46 -0.06 8.31
C ILE A 88 29.93 1.22 8.98
N TYR A 89 31.11 1.69 8.59
CA TYR A 89 31.67 2.97 8.99
C TYR A 89 31.67 3.93 7.79
N PRO A 90 30.65 4.80 7.67
CA PRO A 90 30.45 5.69 6.53
C PRO A 90 31.29 6.97 6.64
N TYR A 91 32.62 6.85 6.62
CA TYR A 91 33.50 7.93 7.06
C TYR A 91 33.27 9.25 6.30
N LEU A 92 33.04 9.21 4.98
CA LEU A 92 32.84 10.41 4.19
C LEU A 92 31.51 11.09 4.53
N ALA A 93 30.44 10.32 4.76
CA ALA A 93 29.16 10.89 5.18
C ALA A 93 29.28 11.62 6.51
N TYR A 94 30.04 11.08 7.47
CA TYR A 94 30.31 11.76 8.74
C TYR A 94 31.13 13.03 8.54
N SER A 95 32.17 13.01 7.69
CA SER A 95 32.94 14.20 7.36
C SER A 95 32.07 15.28 6.71
N THR A 96 31.22 14.91 5.74
CA THR A 96 30.27 15.84 5.10
C THR A 96 29.29 16.44 6.09
N VAL A 97 28.73 15.65 7.01
CA VAL A 97 27.83 16.19 8.06
C VAL A 97 28.56 17.20 8.94
N ARG A 98 29.81 16.96 9.32
CA ARG A 98 30.61 17.91 10.10
C ARG A 98 30.86 19.22 9.33
N GLU A 99 31.24 19.10 8.06
CA GLU A 99 31.46 20.26 7.19
C GLU A 99 30.18 21.10 7.02
N MET A 100 29.03 20.45 6.80
CA MET A 100 27.73 21.13 6.69
C MET A 100 27.30 21.89 7.95
N VAL A 101 27.75 21.45 9.13
CA VAL A 101 27.49 22.15 10.40
C VAL A 101 28.41 23.38 10.56
N GLY A 102 29.54 23.40 9.85
CA GLY A 102 30.53 24.48 9.80
C GLY A 102 31.77 24.19 10.65
N GLU A 103 32.95 24.56 10.13
CA GLU A 103 34.25 24.29 10.77
C GLU A 103 34.40 24.89 12.18
N ASN A 104 33.72 26.02 12.45
CA ASN A 104 33.73 26.71 13.74
C ASN A 104 32.65 26.19 14.72
N ALA A 105 31.89 25.15 14.35
CA ALA A 105 30.88 24.60 15.24
C ALA A 105 31.51 23.87 16.43
N SER A 106 30.90 24.02 17.61
CA SER A 106 31.34 23.29 18.80
C SER A 106 31.23 21.77 18.61
N GLU A 107 32.11 21.02 19.28
CA GLU A 107 32.10 19.56 19.24
C GLU A 107 30.73 18.97 19.60
N THR A 108 30.04 19.57 20.59
CA THR A 108 28.68 19.19 20.98
C THR A 108 27.68 19.28 19.83
N ARG A 109 27.73 20.36 19.02
CA ARG A 109 26.83 20.55 17.88
C ARG A 109 27.12 19.53 16.78
N SER A 110 28.39 19.30 16.48
CA SER A 110 28.85 18.31 15.50
C SER A 110 28.42 16.88 15.89
N LEU A 111 28.63 16.48 17.15
CA LEU A 111 28.20 15.17 17.65
C LEU A 111 26.67 15.02 17.64
N SER A 112 25.92 16.08 17.94
CA SER A 112 24.46 16.09 17.84
C SER A 112 23.99 15.85 16.40
N ALA A 113 24.60 16.51 15.41
CA ALA A 113 24.28 16.31 14.00
C ALA A 113 24.59 14.87 13.53
N ILE A 114 25.73 14.29 13.94
CA ILE A 114 26.08 12.90 13.64
C ILE A 114 25.08 11.93 14.28
N ARG A 115 24.65 12.17 15.53
CA ARG A 115 23.61 11.36 16.20
C ARG A 115 22.28 11.45 15.46
N ALA A 116 21.88 12.64 15.01
CA ALA A 116 20.67 12.83 14.22
C ALA A 116 20.74 12.08 12.88
N TYR A 117 21.86 12.15 12.18
CA TYR A 117 22.11 11.36 10.96
C TYR A 117 22.00 9.86 11.22
N ARG A 118 22.68 9.33 12.26
CA ARG A 118 22.59 7.91 12.65
C ARG A 118 21.17 7.48 12.98
N GLN A 119 20.40 8.34 13.66
CA GLN A 119 18.99 8.06 13.96
C GLN A 119 18.13 8.03 12.69
N GLY A 120 18.41 8.90 11.71
CA GLY A 120 17.80 8.86 10.38
C GLY A 120 18.08 7.55 9.65
N ILE A 121 19.35 7.10 9.63
CA ILE A 121 19.74 5.81 9.05
C ILE A 121 19.05 4.65 9.77
N LYS A 122 19.04 4.64 11.10
CA LYS A 122 18.36 3.60 11.92
C LYS A 122 16.87 3.49 11.56
N LYS A 123 16.15 4.61 11.51
CA LYS A 123 14.73 4.64 11.10
C LYS A 123 14.53 4.14 9.67
N GLY A 124 15.43 4.52 8.76
CA GLY A 124 15.39 4.06 7.38
C GLY A 124 15.64 2.55 7.24
N LEU A 125 16.58 1.99 8.00
CA LEU A 125 16.85 0.54 8.02
C LEU A 125 15.65 -0.25 8.55
N PHE A 126 15.08 0.17 9.68
CA PHE A 126 13.86 -0.46 10.21
C PHE A 126 12.73 -0.43 9.19
N LYS A 127 12.54 0.70 8.51
CA LYS A 127 11.55 0.82 7.44
C LYS A 127 11.84 -0.11 6.26
N ILE A 128 13.08 -0.27 5.83
CA ILE A 128 13.42 -1.18 4.72
C ILE A 128 13.17 -2.64 5.12
N MET A 129 13.60 -3.06 6.31
CA MET A 129 13.41 -4.42 6.79
C MET A 129 11.92 -4.76 6.99
N SER A 130 11.14 -3.82 7.53
CA SER A 130 9.71 -4.03 7.78
C SER A 130 8.89 -4.20 6.50
N LYS A 131 9.39 -3.75 5.32
CA LYS A 131 8.70 -3.97 4.04
C LYS A 131 8.49 -5.45 3.73
N MET A 132 9.39 -6.30 4.21
CA MET A 132 9.34 -7.76 4.06
C MET A 132 8.96 -8.47 5.37
N GLY A 133 8.47 -7.74 6.37
CA GLY A 133 8.10 -8.31 7.68
C GLY A 133 9.27 -8.76 8.55
N ILE A 134 10.49 -8.25 8.32
CA ILE A 134 11.69 -8.67 9.07
C ILE A 134 11.93 -7.76 10.28
N SER A 135 12.00 -8.38 11.47
CA SER A 135 12.16 -7.65 12.73
C SER A 135 13.61 -7.50 13.21
N THR A 136 14.56 -8.33 12.73
CA THR A 136 15.94 -8.31 13.23
C THR A 136 16.99 -8.12 12.13
N VAL A 137 18.01 -7.31 12.42
CA VAL A 137 19.12 -7.07 11.48
C VAL A 137 19.92 -8.35 11.25
N ALA A 138 19.99 -9.24 12.25
CA ALA A 138 20.66 -10.53 12.14
C ALA A 138 20.03 -11.41 11.05
N SER A 139 18.69 -11.48 10.98
CA SER A 139 17.98 -12.19 9.92
C SER A 139 18.06 -11.49 8.56
N TYR A 140 18.17 -10.16 8.55
CA TYR A 140 18.29 -9.39 7.31
C TYR A 140 19.69 -9.49 6.67
N ARG A 141 20.74 -9.65 7.48
CA ARG A 141 22.13 -9.73 7.00
C ARG A 141 22.34 -10.98 6.14
N GLY A 142 22.82 -10.79 4.91
CA GLY A 142 23.01 -11.89 3.95
C GLY A 142 21.71 -12.41 3.31
N SER A 143 20.56 -11.77 3.56
CA SER A 143 19.26 -12.23 3.03
C SER A 143 19.05 -11.94 1.54
N GLN A 144 19.82 -11.02 0.96
CA GLN A 144 19.74 -10.64 -0.46
C GLN A 144 18.32 -10.28 -0.94
N LEU A 145 17.52 -9.61 -0.09
CA LEU A 145 16.16 -9.17 -0.42
C LEU A 145 16.16 -7.94 -1.34
N PHE A 146 16.73 -8.13 -2.53
CA PHE A 146 16.89 -7.15 -3.59
C PHE A 146 16.72 -7.83 -4.95
N GLU A 147 16.32 -7.06 -5.94
CA GLU A 147 16.34 -7.46 -7.34
C GLU A 147 17.39 -6.62 -8.09
N ALA A 148 18.23 -7.26 -8.90
CA ALA A 148 19.18 -6.57 -9.75
C ALA A 148 18.58 -6.33 -11.15
N VAL A 149 18.41 -5.07 -11.53
CA VAL A 149 17.95 -4.66 -12.87
C VAL A 149 19.08 -3.94 -13.59
N GLY A 150 19.63 -4.53 -14.66
CA GLY A 150 20.70 -3.91 -15.43
C GLY A 150 22.12 -4.32 -15.03
N LEU A 151 22.31 -5.44 -14.33
CA LEU A 151 23.62 -6.04 -14.04
C LEU A 151 23.76 -7.38 -14.76
N SER A 152 24.92 -7.63 -15.36
CA SER A 152 25.21 -8.89 -16.04
C SER A 152 25.35 -10.07 -15.06
N ASP A 153 25.14 -11.28 -15.58
CA ASP A 153 25.26 -12.52 -14.81
C ASP A 153 26.68 -12.68 -14.24
N GLU A 154 27.74 -12.29 -14.96
CA GLU A 154 29.12 -12.36 -14.44
C GLU A 154 29.32 -11.53 -13.16
N VAL A 155 28.69 -10.36 -13.06
CA VAL A 155 28.78 -9.49 -11.88
C VAL A 155 27.95 -10.09 -10.74
N VAL A 156 26.76 -10.58 -11.06
CA VAL A 156 25.86 -11.22 -10.08
C VAL A 156 26.50 -12.49 -9.53
N ASP A 157 27.06 -13.36 -10.37
CA ASP A 157 27.65 -14.62 -9.96
C ASP A 157 28.86 -14.43 -9.04
N LEU A 158 29.71 -13.43 -9.32
CA LEU A 158 30.88 -13.16 -8.49
C LEU A 158 30.52 -12.43 -7.19
N CYS A 159 29.70 -11.38 -7.28
CA CYS A 159 29.50 -10.44 -6.18
C CYS A 159 28.18 -10.64 -5.41
N PHE A 160 27.15 -11.20 -6.04
CA PHE A 160 25.76 -11.19 -5.53
C PHE A 160 25.06 -12.53 -5.79
N THR A 161 25.79 -13.65 -5.63
CA THR A 161 25.37 -14.98 -6.08
C THR A 161 23.95 -15.30 -5.60
N GLY A 162 23.05 -15.65 -6.53
CA GLY A 162 21.65 -15.99 -6.23
C GLY A 162 20.66 -14.82 -6.23
N THR A 163 21.12 -13.58 -6.39
CA THR A 163 20.24 -12.43 -6.62
C THR A 163 19.57 -12.53 -7.99
N VAL A 164 18.26 -12.28 -8.05
CA VAL A 164 17.50 -12.28 -9.31
C VAL A 164 17.99 -11.15 -10.21
N SER A 165 18.38 -11.48 -11.45
CA SER A 165 18.60 -10.51 -12.52
C SER A 165 18.03 -10.98 -13.85
N ARG A 166 16.87 -10.43 -14.23
CA ARG A 166 16.04 -10.96 -15.33
C ARG A 166 16.48 -10.52 -16.72
N ILE A 167 17.20 -9.39 -16.82
CA ILE A 167 17.52 -8.73 -18.10
C ILE A 167 19.01 -8.49 -18.32
N GLN A 168 19.87 -9.03 -17.45
CA GLN A 168 21.32 -8.80 -17.48
C GLN A 168 21.65 -7.29 -17.53
N GLY A 169 22.82 -6.91 -18.09
CA GLY A 169 23.19 -5.52 -18.32
C GLY A 169 24.68 -5.25 -18.14
N ALA A 170 25.02 -4.26 -17.33
CA ALA A 170 26.38 -3.78 -17.15
C ALA A 170 27.32 -4.88 -16.62
N ASN A 171 28.51 -4.94 -17.22
CA ASN A 171 29.56 -5.89 -16.91
C ASN A 171 30.70 -5.22 -16.11
N PHE A 172 31.74 -5.96 -15.71
CA PHE A 172 32.83 -5.35 -14.92
C PHE A 172 33.54 -4.22 -15.66
N ASP A 173 33.74 -4.34 -16.98
CA ASP A 173 34.39 -3.29 -17.79
C ASP A 173 33.56 -2.00 -17.82
N ASP A 174 32.24 -2.11 -17.88
CA ASP A 174 31.36 -0.94 -17.91
C ASP A 174 31.40 -0.20 -16.56
N ILE A 175 31.39 -0.96 -15.46
CA ILE A 175 31.48 -0.40 -14.10
C ILE A 175 32.85 0.26 -13.89
N GLU A 176 33.92 -0.37 -14.37
CA GLU A 176 35.28 0.20 -14.31
C GLU A 176 35.38 1.50 -15.12
N LYS A 177 34.82 1.53 -16.34
CA LYS A 177 34.77 2.75 -17.17
C LYS A 177 34.05 3.90 -16.47
N ASP A 178 32.99 3.62 -15.73
CA ASP A 178 32.31 4.65 -14.93
C ASP A 178 33.21 5.21 -13.83
N GLN A 179 33.94 4.33 -13.12
CA GLN A 179 34.87 4.74 -12.08
C GLN A 179 36.01 5.58 -12.67
N ILE A 180 36.54 5.20 -13.84
CA ILE A 180 37.55 5.99 -14.57
C ILE A 180 37.00 7.37 -14.95
N ALA A 181 35.78 7.42 -15.50
CA ALA A 181 35.16 8.67 -15.90
C ALA A 181 34.90 9.59 -14.70
N LEU A 182 34.44 9.02 -13.58
CA LEU A 182 34.21 9.73 -12.33
C LEU A 182 35.52 10.22 -11.72
N ALA A 183 36.55 9.38 -11.64
CA ALA A 183 37.87 9.74 -11.11
C ALA A 183 38.49 10.88 -11.93
N LYS A 184 38.43 10.81 -13.27
CA LYS A 184 38.90 11.90 -14.14
C LYS A 184 38.17 13.21 -13.89
N ALA A 185 36.87 13.17 -13.57
CA ALA A 185 36.12 14.36 -13.22
C ALA A 185 36.44 14.88 -11.81
N ALA A 186 36.62 13.99 -10.83
CA ALA A 186 36.90 14.34 -9.44
C ALA A 186 38.27 15.01 -9.26
N TRP A 187 39.28 14.61 -10.04
CA TRP A 187 40.63 15.17 -10.02
C TRP A 187 40.81 16.39 -10.95
N ASP A 188 39.78 16.80 -11.69
CA ASP A 188 39.83 17.99 -12.52
C ASP A 188 39.40 19.22 -11.69
N PRO A 189 40.33 20.11 -11.29
CA PRO A 189 40.01 21.27 -10.45
C PRO A 189 39.06 22.26 -11.13
N ARG A 190 38.84 22.14 -12.44
CA ARG A 190 37.90 22.97 -13.20
C ARG A 190 36.45 22.45 -13.11
N LYS A 191 36.24 21.27 -12.54
CA LYS A 191 34.91 20.64 -12.41
C LYS A 191 34.46 20.63 -10.94
N PRO A 192 33.69 21.64 -10.49
CA PRO A 192 33.13 21.63 -9.15
C PRO A 192 32.04 20.54 -9.02
N ILE A 193 31.72 20.21 -7.77
CA ILE A 193 30.56 19.36 -7.44
C ILE A 193 29.29 20.01 -7.99
N ARG A 194 28.52 19.26 -8.77
CA ARG A 194 27.25 19.70 -9.35
C ARG A 194 26.09 19.36 -8.40
N HIS A 195 25.04 20.17 -8.42
CA HIS A 195 23.82 19.92 -7.66
C HIS A 195 23.12 18.60 -8.08
N GLY A 196 23.16 18.27 -9.37
CA GLY A 196 22.47 17.11 -9.93
C GLY A 196 20.95 17.28 -10.03
N GLY A 197 20.30 16.35 -10.71
CA GLY A 197 18.88 16.35 -11.04
C GLY A 197 18.15 15.09 -10.58
N LEU A 198 18.84 14.10 -10.02
CA LEU A 198 18.26 12.79 -9.66
C LEU A 198 16.92 12.88 -8.89
N LEU A 199 16.78 13.80 -7.94
CA LEU A 199 15.58 13.94 -7.11
C LEU A 199 14.52 14.88 -7.72
N LYS A 200 14.96 15.95 -8.39
CA LYS A 200 14.12 16.98 -9.00
C LYS A 200 14.80 17.44 -10.28
N PHE A 201 14.00 17.65 -11.31
CA PHE A 201 14.47 18.15 -12.59
C PHE A 201 15.35 19.39 -12.41
N SER A 202 16.48 19.38 -13.10
CA SER A 202 17.41 20.49 -13.23
C SER A 202 17.90 20.51 -14.67
N ASN A 203 18.10 21.70 -15.23
CA ASN A 203 18.62 21.84 -16.60
C ASN A 203 20.01 21.20 -16.70
N ASP A 204 20.29 20.58 -17.85
CA ASP A 204 21.59 19.95 -18.15
C ASP A 204 22.02 18.83 -17.17
N SER A 205 21.04 18.16 -16.55
CA SER A 205 21.25 17.04 -15.61
C SER A 205 20.52 15.76 -16.07
N GLU A 206 20.11 14.90 -15.13
CA GLU A 206 19.41 13.64 -15.43
C GLU A 206 18.07 13.89 -16.13
N TYR A 207 17.75 13.03 -17.10
CA TYR A 207 16.48 13.08 -17.80
C TYR A 207 15.30 12.73 -16.87
N HIS A 208 14.19 13.45 -17.02
CA HIS A 208 12.93 13.16 -16.36
C HIS A 208 11.82 12.92 -17.38
N ALA A 209 11.11 11.78 -17.25
CA ALA A 209 9.95 11.44 -18.07
C ALA A 209 8.80 12.47 -17.98
N TYR A 210 8.83 13.32 -16.95
CA TYR A 210 8.03 14.55 -16.86
C TYR A 210 8.98 15.70 -16.57
N HIS A 211 9.34 16.44 -17.61
CA HIS A 211 10.12 17.67 -17.57
C HIS A 211 9.28 18.81 -18.21
N PRO A 212 9.72 20.09 -18.13
CA PRO A 212 8.91 21.23 -18.53
C PRO A 212 8.28 21.15 -19.92
N ASP A 213 8.99 20.64 -20.92
CA ASP A 213 8.49 20.57 -22.31
C ASP A 213 7.31 19.60 -22.43
N ILE A 214 7.39 18.41 -21.82
CA ILE A 214 6.27 17.46 -21.74
C ILE A 214 5.08 18.06 -21.01
N VAL A 215 5.32 18.76 -19.89
CA VAL A 215 4.24 19.41 -19.12
C VAL A 215 3.56 20.50 -19.95
N HIS A 216 4.35 21.30 -20.68
CA HIS A 216 3.83 22.37 -21.52
C HIS A 216 3.04 21.81 -22.71
N ALA A 217 3.60 20.88 -23.47
CA ALA A 217 2.94 20.25 -24.62
C ALA A 217 1.62 19.58 -24.23
N LEU A 218 1.59 18.89 -23.08
CA LEU A 218 0.35 18.29 -22.57
C LEU A 218 -0.70 19.35 -22.23
N HIS A 219 -0.32 20.42 -21.54
CA HIS A 219 -1.24 21.53 -21.27
C HIS A 219 -1.76 22.17 -22.55
N THR A 220 -0.91 22.37 -23.56
CA THR A 220 -1.31 22.92 -24.86
C THR A 220 -2.35 22.02 -25.52
N ALA A 221 -2.06 20.72 -25.69
CA ALA A 221 -2.95 19.77 -26.34
C ALA A 221 -4.35 19.71 -25.69
N VAL A 222 -4.44 19.68 -24.36
CA VAL A 222 -5.75 19.62 -23.69
C VAL A 222 -6.50 20.96 -23.71
N GLN A 223 -5.78 22.08 -23.84
CA GLN A 223 -6.37 23.42 -23.90
C GLN A 223 -6.92 23.72 -25.30
N SER A 224 -6.14 23.48 -26.35
CA SER A 224 -6.59 23.66 -27.73
C SER A 224 -7.68 22.66 -28.08
N GLY A 225 -7.48 21.38 -27.73
CA GLY A 225 -8.32 20.29 -28.21
C GLY A 225 -7.96 19.86 -29.64
N ASP A 226 -6.83 20.34 -30.17
CA ASP A 226 -6.35 20.00 -31.52
C ASP A 226 -5.51 18.71 -31.49
N THR A 227 -5.73 17.84 -32.46
CA THR A 227 -5.04 16.53 -32.53
C THR A 227 -3.56 16.69 -32.87
N GLU A 228 -3.19 17.72 -33.63
CA GLU A 228 -1.78 17.97 -33.98
C GLU A 228 -0.94 18.36 -32.76
N ASP A 229 -1.46 19.17 -31.84
CA ASP A 229 -0.78 19.48 -30.57
C ASP A 229 -0.57 18.22 -29.71
N TYR A 230 -1.52 17.28 -29.74
CA TYR A 230 -1.33 15.98 -29.09
C TYR A 230 -0.25 15.13 -29.78
N LYS A 231 -0.18 15.15 -31.12
CA LYS A 231 0.88 14.44 -31.85
C LYS A 231 2.26 15.00 -31.54
N GLU A 232 2.40 16.31 -31.33
CA GLU A 232 3.64 16.91 -30.84
C GLU A 232 4.02 16.38 -29.46
N LEU A 233 3.06 16.35 -28.51
CA LEU A 233 3.26 15.72 -27.21
C LEU A 233 3.67 14.25 -27.34
N ALA A 234 2.96 13.48 -28.17
CA ALA A 234 3.22 12.06 -28.36
C ALA A 234 4.62 11.84 -28.96
N ALA A 235 5.04 12.63 -29.94
CA ALA A 235 6.39 12.58 -30.51
C ALA A 235 7.48 12.86 -29.45
N LEU A 236 7.30 13.90 -28.62
CA LEU A 236 8.25 14.21 -27.53
C LEU A 236 8.41 13.04 -26.53
N ILE A 237 7.37 12.22 -26.37
CA ILE A 237 7.37 11.07 -25.45
C ILE A 237 7.87 9.80 -26.14
N ASN A 238 7.38 9.52 -27.35
CA ASN A 238 7.56 8.27 -28.08
C ASN A 238 8.92 8.21 -28.80
N ASP A 239 9.45 9.36 -29.24
CA ASP A 239 10.71 9.46 -30.01
C ASP A 239 11.91 9.85 -29.14
N ARG A 240 11.74 9.83 -27.81
CA ARG A 240 12.83 10.13 -26.87
C ARG A 240 13.95 9.09 -26.94
N SER A 241 15.14 9.47 -26.46
CA SER A 241 16.18 8.48 -26.15
C SER A 241 15.68 7.48 -25.09
N PRO A 242 16.00 6.18 -25.20
CA PRO A 242 15.46 5.17 -24.31
C PRO A 242 15.71 5.49 -22.83
N ALA A 243 14.62 5.67 -22.08
CA ALA A 243 14.61 6.00 -20.65
C ALA A 243 13.92 4.91 -19.81
N VAL A 244 13.06 4.10 -20.42
CA VAL A 244 12.38 2.94 -19.82
C VAL A 244 12.45 1.73 -20.74
N LEU A 245 12.22 0.52 -20.22
CA LEU A 245 12.39 -0.73 -20.99
C LEU A 245 11.57 -0.77 -22.27
N ARG A 246 10.30 -0.32 -22.21
CA ARG A 246 9.43 -0.28 -23.39
C ARG A 246 9.88 0.68 -24.49
N ASP A 247 10.81 1.60 -24.24
CA ASP A 247 11.39 2.45 -25.29
C ASP A 247 12.29 1.63 -26.23
N LEU A 248 12.81 0.48 -25.77
CA LEU A 248 13.59 -0.47 -26.57
C LEU A 248 12.72 -1.54 -27.24
N LEU A 249 11.39 -1.37 -27.23
CA LEU A 249 10.45 -2.25 -27.91
C LEU A 249 9.73 -1.44 -29.00
N LYS A 250 9.72 -1.95 -30.23
CA LYS A 250 9.01 -1.36 -31.36
C LYS A 250 7.86 -2.26 -31.80
N ILE A 251 6.77 -1.64 -32.23
CA ILE A 251 5.63 -2.35 -32.80
C ILE A 251 5.97 -2.81 -34.21
N ARG A 252 5.66 -4.08 -34.50
CA ARG A 252 5.78 -4.67 -35.82
C ARG A 252 4.53 -4.38 -36.64
N THR A 253 4.69 -3.63 -37.73
CA THR A 253 3.63 -3.33 -38.70
C THR A 253 3.72 -4.22 -39.95
N ASP A 254 4.73 -5.08 -40.03
CA ASP A 254 4.91 -6.07 -41.09
C ASP A 254 4.06 -7.34 -40.89
N ILE A 255 3.44 -7.50 -39.72
CA ILE A 255 2.58 -8.64 -39.38
C ILE A 255 1.10 -8.28 -39.61
N GLY A 256 0.69 -8.32 -40.88
CA GLY A 256 -0.67 -8.02 -41.33
C GLY A 256 -0.72 -6.80 -42.24
N SER A 257 -1.77 -6.70 -43.04
CA SER A 257 -2.01 -5.51 -43.87
C SER A 257 -2.76 -4.46 -43.07
N PRO A 258 -2.38 -3.17 -43.13
CA PRO A 258 -3.14 -2.10 -42.50
C PRO A 258 -4.62 -2.15 -42.88
N VAL A 259 -5.49 -1.85 -41.92
CA VAL A 259 -6.94 -1.77 -42.11
C VAL A 259 -7.38 -0.31 -42.08
N ASP A 260 -8.57 -0.03 -42.63
CA ASP A 260 -9.12 1.32 -42.52
C ASP A 260 -9.46 1.65 -41.06
N LEU A 261 -9.25 2.89 -40.64
CA LEU A 261 -9.52 3.32 -39.27
C LEU A 261 -11.00 3.11 -38.87
N SER A 262 -11.93 3.09 -39.82
CA SER A 262 -13.35 2.78 -39.59
C SER A 262 -13.62 1.31 -39.24
N GLU A 263 -12.71 0.39 -39.56
CA GLU A 263 -12.81 -1.02 -39.17
C GLU A 263 -12.33 -1.28 -37.74
N VAL A 264 -11.57 -0.36 -37.16
CA VAL A 264 -11.07 -0.46 -35.78
C VAL A 264 -12.17 -0.08 -34.79
N GLU A 265 -12.26 -0.84 -33.70
CA GLU A 265 -13.22 -0.66 -32.61
C GLU A 265 -13.40 0.83 -32.24
N PRO A 266 -14.61 1.25 -31.86
CA PRO A 266 -14.88 2.65 -31.58
C PRO A 266 -14.08 3.14 -30.36
N VAL A 267 -13.79 4.43 -30.34
CA VAL A 267 -13.04 5.11 -29.26
C VAL A 267 -13.63 4.79 -27.89
N GLU A 268 -14.96 4.75 -27.78
CA GLU A 268 -15.70 4.46 -26.56
C GLU A 268 -15.40 3.07 -25.99
N SER A 269 -15.12 2.07 -26.84
CA SER A 269 -14.75 0.72 -26.39
C SER A 269 -13.36 0.71 -25.74
N ILE A 270 -12.41 1.49 -26.29
CA ILE A 270 -11.07 1.65 -25.73
C ILE A 270 -11.12 2.46 -24.42
N LEU A 271 -11.87 3.56 -24.39
CA LEU A 271 -12.02 4.41 -23.20
C LEU A 271 -12.59 3.65 -21.99
N SER A 272 -13.47 2.67 -22.22
CA SER A 272 -14.01 1.81 -21.15
C SER A 272 -12.97 0.94 -20.44
N ARG A 273 -11.77 0.80 -21.04
CA ARG A 273 -10.61 0.09 -20.48
C ARG A 273 -9.65 1.02 -19.74
N PHE A 274 -9.93 2.32 -19.70
CA PHE A 274 -9.12 3.30 -19.00
C PHE A 274 -9.72 3.60 -17.63
N ASP A 275 -8.87 3.45 -16.62
CA ASP A 275 -9.18 3.83 -15.25
C ASP A 275 -8.24 4.96 -14.80
N SER A 276 -8.73 5.86 -13.94
CA SER A 276 -7.82 6.73 -13.20
C SER A 276 -7.18 5.96 -12.04
N ALA A 277 -5.88 6.16 -11.83
CA ALA A 277 -5.17 5.54 -10.73
C ALA A 277 -5.71 6.04 -9.38
N ALA A 278 -5.62 5.20 -8.35
CA ALA A 278 -6.02 5.52 -6.99
C ALA A 278 -5.27 6.74 -6.42
N MET A 279 -5.96 7.85 -6.24
CA MET A 279 -5.41 9.09 -5.67
C MET A 279 -6.39 9.65 -4.64
N SER A 280 -6.04 9.58 -3.36
CA SER A 280 -6.99 9.87 -2.29
C SER A 280 -7.45 11.34 -2.27
N LEU A 281 -8.74 11.55 -1.99
CA LEU A 281 -9.21 12.80 -1.41
C LEU A 281 -8.44 13.10 -0.11
N GLY A 282 -7.82 14.28 -0.05
CA GLY A 282 -6.82 14.64 0.96
C GLY A 282 -5.44 14.85 0.33
N ALA A 283 -4.95 13.87 -0.43
CA ALA A 283 -3.77 14.07 -1.27
C ALA A 283 -4.08 15.06 -2.41
N LEU A 284 -5.20 14.83 -3.10
CA LEU A 284 -5.79 15.77 -4.04
C LEU A 284 -6.82 16.68 -3.36
N SER A 285 -7.01 17.87 -3.92
CA SER A 285 -8.12 18.75 -3.58
C SER A 285 -9.47 18.08 -3.92
N PRO A 286 -10.57 18.45 -3.23
CA PRO A 286 -11.91 18.02 -3.60
C PRO A 286 -12.25 18.30 -5.06
N GLU A 287 -11.88 19.49 -5.55
CA GLU A 287 -12.16 19.94 -6.90
C GLU A 287 -11.44 19.06 -7.94
N ALA A 288 -10.15 18.77 -7.75
CA ALA A 288 -9.41 17.88 -8.65
C ALA A 288 -9.95 16.45 -8.63
N HIS A 289 -10.34 15.96 -7.46
CA HIS A 289 -10.86 14.59 -7.30
C HIS A 289 -12.24 14.43 -7.96
N GLU A 290 -13.14 15.40 -7.79
CA GLU A 290 -14.47 15.41 -8.41
C GLU A 290 -14.40 15.58 -9.93
N VAL A 291 -13.58 16.50 -10.43
CA VAL A 291 -13.38 16.72 -11.88
C VAL A 291 -12.90 15.44 -12.57
N LEU A 292 -11.96 14.73 -11.94
CA LEU A 292 -11.48 13.45 -12.47
C LEU A 292 -12.60 12.41 -12.49
N ALA A 293 -13.44 12.34 -11.46
CA ALA A 293 -14.56 11.42 -11.43
C ALA A 293 -15.61 11.72 -12.51
N GLU A 294 -15.97 12.98 -12.67
CA GLU A 294 -16.90 13.42 -13.73
C GLU A 294 -16.37 13.08 -15.11
N ALA A 295 -15.10 13.38 -15.39
CA ALA A 295 -14.48 13.09 -16.67
C ALA A 295 -14.46 11.59 -16.98
N MET A 296 -14.03 10.75 -16.03
CA MET A 296 -13.98 9.30 -16.24
C MET A 296 -15.36 8.70 -16.45
N ASN A 297 -16.37 9.18 -15.70
CA ASN A 297 -17.75 8.70 -15.84
C ASN A 297 -18.36 9.11 -17.19
N GLU A 298 -18.04 10.30 -17.70
CA GLU A 298 -18.50 10.79 -19.01
C GLU A 298 -17.98 9.93 -20.17
N ILE A 299 -16.74 9.44 -20.07
CA ILE A 299 -16.11 8.62 -21.13
C ILE A 299 -16.37 7.11 -21.00
N GLY A 300 -17.16 6.69 -20.02
CA GLY A 300 -17.43 5.26 -19.75
C GLY A 300 -16.29 4.49 -19.09
N GLY A 301 -15.18 5.17 -18.74
CA GLY A 301 -14.12 4.62 -17.90
C GLY A 301 -14.47 4.68 -16.42
N ARG A 302 -13.49 4.45 -15.53
CA ARG A 302 -13.73 4.53 -14.07
C ARG A 302 -12.71 5.41 -13.38
N SER A 303 -13.16 6.21 -12.42
CA SER A 303 -12.25 6.86 -11.47
C SER A 303 -12.13 6.08 -10.17
N ASN A 304 -10.99 6.20 -9.50
CA ASN A 304 -10.70 5.52 -8.25
C ASN A 304 -10.60 6.50 -7.07
N SER A 305 -11.35 6.22 -5.99
CA SER A 305 -11.42 7.09 -4.80
C SER A 305 -10.08 7.24 -4.05
N GLY A 306 -9.15 6.30 -4.27
CA GLY A 306 -7.99 6.11 -3.42
C GLY A 306 -8.34 5.81 -1.96
N GLU A 307 -7.33 5.87 -1.10
CA GLU A 307 -7.40 5.46 0.32
C GLU A 307 -8.07 6.48 1.26
N GLY A 308 -8.76 7.49 0.72
CA GLY A 308 -9.21 8.67 1.49
C GLY A 308 -10.65 8.66 1.96
N GLY A 309 -11.42 7.62 1.63
CA GLY A 309 -12.88 7.64 1.71
C GLY A 309 -13.51 8.48 0.59
N GLU A 310 -14.84 8.52 0.57
CA GLU A 310 -15.60 9.37 -0.36
C GLU A 310 -16.84 9.93 0.33
N HIS A 311 -17.16 11.20 0.04
CA HIS A 311 -18.31 11.86 0.64
C HIS A 311 -19.63 11.27 0.08
N PRO A 312 -20.60 10.86 0.92
CA PRO A 312 -21.86 10.25 0.46
C PRO A 312 -22.68 11.07 -0.54
N LYS A 313 -22.66 12.41 -0.43
CA LYS A 313 -23.24 13.35 -1.42
C LYS A 313 -22.82 13.12 -2.89
N ARG A 314 -21.71 12.42 -3.16
CA ARG A 314 -21.27 12.09 -4.52
C ARG A 314 -21.98 10.87 -5.10
N TYR A 315 -22.55 10.01 -4.25
CA TYR A 315 -23.23 8.79 -4.68
C TYR A 315 -24.49 9.13 -5.50
N GLY A 316 -24.76 8.33 -6.53
CA GLY A 316 -25.84 8.60 -7.49
C GLY A 316 -25.62 9.80 -8.42
N THR A 317 -24.47 10.48 -8.35
CA THR A 317 -24.13 11.61 -9.24
C THR A 317 -22.99 11.26 -10.21
N SER A 318 -22.75 12.11 -11.21
CA SER A 318 -21.58 12.02 -12.11
C SER A 318 -20.24 12.14 -11.38
N ARG A 319 -20.24 12.57 -10.12
CA ARG A 319 -19.02 12.71 -9.31
C ARG A 319 -18.66 11.44 -8.55
N THR A 320 -19.47 10.38 -8.56
CA THR A 320 -19.12 9.15 -7.84
C THR A 320 -17.87 8.49 -8.43
N SER A 321 -16.94 8.03 -7.58
CA SER A 321 -15.85 7.19 -8.08
C SER A 321 -16.28 5.74 -8.22
N LYS A 322 -16.33 5.22 -9.44
CA LYS A 322 -16.79 3.83 -9.70
C LYS A 322 -15.86 2.76 -9.11
N ILE A 323 -14.58 3.09 -8.89
CA ILE A 323 -13.66 2.25 -8.13
C ILE A 323 -13.51 2.81 -6.72
N LYS A 324 -13.73 1.95 -5.73
CA LYS A 324 -13.67 2.26 -4.30
C LYS A 324 -12.55 1.42 -3.67
N GLN A 325 -11.54 2.08 -3.11
CA GLN A 325 -10.36 1.42 -2.58
C GLN A 325 -10.52 1.04 -1.11
N VAL A 326 -10.14 -0.20 -0.77
CA VAL A 326 -10.01 -0.73 0.58
C VAL A 326 -8.51 -0.87 0.87
N ALA A 327 -7.98 -0.01 1.73
CA ALA A 327 -6.56 0.05 2.10
C ALA A 327 -6.37 -0.15 3.61
N SER A 328 -5.13 -0.35 4.07
CA SER A 328 -4.80 -0.69 5.47
C SER A 328 -5.32 0.28 6.54
N GLY A 329 -5.52 1.56 6.21
CA GLY A 329 -6.09 2.53 7.15
C GLY A 329 -7.60 2.40 7.37
N ARG A 330 -8.31 1.70 6.46
CA ARG A 330 -9.80 1.60 6.39
C ARG A 330 -10.52 2.96 6.46
N PHE A 331 -9.87 4.04 6.04
CA PHE A 331 -10.45 5.37 6.08
C PHE A 331 -11.70 5.47 5.21
N GLY A 332 -12.82 5.84 5.82
CA GLY A 332 -14.09 6.05 5.14
C GLY A 332 -14.69 4.78 4.50
N VAL A 333 -14.22 3.59 4.89
CA VAL A 333 -14.73 2.31 4.38
C VAL A 333 -15.95 1.90 5.20
N THR A 334 -17.14 2.19 4.66
CA THR A 334 -18.44 1.86 5.27
C THR A 334 -19.27 0.98 4.34
N PRO A 335 -20.33 0.32 4.82
CA PRO A 335 -21.21 -0.48 3.95
C PRO A 335 -21.79 0.35 2.81
N HIS A 336 -22.22 1.59 3.09
CA HIS A 336 -22.74 2.52 2.09
C HIS A 336 -21.67 2.94 1.05
N TYR A 337 -20.42 3.08 1.47
CA TYR A 337 -19.29 3.30 0.55
C TYR A 337 -19.04 2.09 -0.36
N LEU A 338 -19.11 0.87 0.18
CA LEU A 338 -18.82 -0.37 -0.54
C LEU A 338 -19.90 -0.73 -1.57
N VAL A 339 -21.19 -0.48 -1.27
CA VAL A 339 -22.30 -0.78 -2.20
C VAL A 339 -22.39 0.18 -3.38
N ASN A 340 -21.76 1.36 -3.29
CA ASN A 340 -21.69 2.37 -4.35
C ASN A 340 -20.47 2.20 -5.28
N ALA A 341 -19.91 0.99 -5.36
CA ALA A 341 -18.77 0.63 -6.19
C ALA A 341 -19.17 -0.26 -7.38
N GLU A 342 -18.60 -0.03 -8.55
CA GLU A 342 -18.53 -1.04 -9.62
C GLU A 342 -17.32 -1.97 -9.41
N VAL A 343 -16.23 -1.44 -8.83
CA VAL A 343 -15.02 -2.20 -8.50
C VAL A 343 -14.57 -1.84 -7.08
N LEU A 344 -14.36 -2.86 -6.26
CA LEU A 344 -13.74 -2.75 -4.94
C LEU A 344 -12.25 -3.13 -5.07
N GLN A 345 -11.34 -2.18 -4.86
CA GLN A 345 -9.91 -2.43 -5.01
C GLN A 345 -9.23 -2.61 -3.65
N ILE A 346 -8.73 -3.81 -3.38
CA ILE A 346 -7.83 -4.09 -2.26
C ILE A 346 -6.43 -3.56 -2.63
N LYS A 347 -5.92 -2.61 -1.84
CA LYS A 347 -4.61 -2.01 -2.06
C LYS A 347 -3.55 -2.69 -1.20
N ILE A 348 -2.91 -3.74 -1.73
CA ILE A 348 -1.75 -4.36 -1.07
C ILE A 348 -0.56 -3.40 -1.09
N ALA A 349 -0.28 -2.79 -2.24
CA ALA A 349 0.86 -1.87 -2.38
C ALA A 349 0.64 -0.82 -3.47
N GLN A 350 1.59 0.12 -3.57
CA GLN A 350 1.70 1.08 -4.67
C GLN A 350 3.17 1.26 -5.09
N GLY A 351 3.43 1.48 -6.38
CA GLY A 351 4.80 1.51 -6.91
C GLY A 351 5.73 2.53 -6.27
N ALA A 352 5.22 3.69 -5.83
CA ALA A 352 6.03 4.73 -5.20
C ALA A 352 6.51 4.42 -3.77
N LYS A 353 5.91 3.40 -3.12
CA LYS A 353 6.25 2.95 -1.76
C LYS A 353 5.72 1.53 -1.47
N PRO A 354 6.27 0.51 -2.13
CA PRO A 354 5.94 -0.88 -1.82
C PRO A 354 6.40 -1.21 -0.39
N GLY A 355 5.63 -2.07 0.29
CA GLY A 355 5.88 -2.48 1.68
C GLY A 355 5.60 -1.39 2.73
N GLU A 356 4.87 -0.32 2.38
CA GLU A 356 4.53 0.77 3.29
C GLU A 356 3.07 1.24 3.13
N GLY A 357 2.55 1.85 4.19
CA GLY A 357 1.19 2.42 4.21
C GLY A 357 1.05 3.79 3.54
N GLY A 358 -0.22 4.18 3.39
CA GLY A 358 -0.66 5.53 3.06
C GLY A 358 -0.05 6.60 3.98
N GLN A 359 0.16 7.81 3.44
CA GLN A 359 0.69 8.93 4.23
C GLN A 359 -0.02 10.21 3.83
N LEU A 360 -0.65 10.87 4.79
CA LEU A 360 -1.22 12.20 4.65
C LEU A 360 -0.68 13.10 5.76
N PRO A 361 0.13 14.13 5.43
CA PRO A 361 0.62 15.09 6.41
C PRO A 361 -0.53 15.80 7.13
N GLY A 362 -0.39 16.01 8.45
CA GLY A 362 -1.44 16.57 9.29
C GLY A 362 -1.93 17.97 8.87
N ASN A 363 -1.05 18.78 8.27
CA ASN A 363 -1.43 20.08 7.70
C ASN A 363 -2.35 19.98 6.46
N LYS A 364 -2.62 18.77 5.95
CA LYS A 364 -3.63 18.47 4.92
C LYS A 364 -4.88 17.82 5.50
N VAL A 365 -4.93 17.57 6.80
CA VAL A 365 -6.09 17.00 7.49
C VAL A 365 -6.89 18.15 8.09
N ASN A 366 -7.67 18.82 7.25
CA ASN A 366 -8.68 19.78 7.70
C ASN A 366 -9.95 19.04 8.16
N ASP A 367 -10.95 19.77 8.67
CA ASP A 367 -12.16 19.19 9.24
C ASP A 367 -12.90 18.26 8.27
N MET A 368 -13.05 18.66 7.00
CA MET A 368 -13.65 17.82 5.97
C MET A 368 -12.92 16.48 5.79
N ILE A 369 -11.58 16.52 5.71
CA ILE A 369 -10.78 15.29 5.59
C ILE A 369 -10.85 14.46 6.88
N ALA A 370 -10.80 15.11 8.04
CA ALA A 370 -10.87 14.48 9.34
C ALA A 370 -12.18 13.69 9.51
N SER A 371 -13.33 14.33 9.20
CA SER A 371 -14.66 13.72 9.23
C SER A 371 -14.79 12.55 8.26
N LEU A 372 -14.33 12.69 7.00
CA LEU A 372 -14.40 11.60 6.01
C LEU A 372 -13.60 10.37 6.42
N ARG A 373 -12.54 10.57 7.19
CA ARG A 373 -11.62 9.53 7.62
C ARG A 373 -11.84 9.07 9.05
N TYR A 374 -12.84 9.60 9.76
CA TYR A 374 -13.09 9.31 11.18
C TYR A 374 -11.81 9.47 12.01
N SER A 375 -11.21 10.65 11.88
CA SER A 375 -9.94 11.04 12.49
C SER A 375 -10.00 12.48 12.99
N SER A 376 -8.93 12.96 13.64
CA SER A 376 -8.87 14.31 14.20
C SER A 376 -8.19 15.31 13.26
N PRO A 377 -8.68 16.56 13.17
CA PRO A 377 -8.02 17.62 12.40
C PRO A 377 -6.56 17.84 12.83
N GLY A 378 -5.69 18.15 11.87
CA GLY A 378 -4.27 18.46 12.12
C GLY A 378 -3.37 17.25 12.42
N VAL A 379 -3.93 16.07 12.69
CA VAL A 379 -3.17 14.85 12.99
C VAL A 379 -2.66 14.21 11.70
N SER A 380 -1.38 13.84 11.66
CA SER A 380 -0.82 13.14 10.50
C SER A 380 -1.33 11.71 10.43
N LEU A 381 -1.84 11.30 9.26
CA LEU A 381 -2.37 9.96 9.05
C LEU A 381 -1.32 9.10 8.34
N ILE A 382 -0.66 8.24 9.10
CA ILE A 382 0.24 7.20 8.60
C ILE A 382 -0.50 5.89 8.73
N SER A 383 -0.88 5.28 7.60
CA SER A 383 -1.57 3.99 7.64
C SER A 383 -0.61 2.89 8.06
N PRO A 384 -1.10 1.81 8.71
CA PRO A 384 -0.29 0.61 8.92
C PRO A 384 0.29 0.11 7.59
N PRO A 385 1.52 -0.40 7.54
CA PRO A 385 2.05 -1.03 6.33
C PRO A 385 1.22 -2.24 5.86
N PRO A 386 0.88 -3.22 6.72
CA PRO A 386 0.05 -4.34 6.30
C PRO A 386 -1.45 -4.00 6.41
N HIS A 387 -2.26 -4.74 5.67
CA HIS A 387 -3.65 -4.94 6.03
C HIS A 387 -3.69 -5.88 7.24
N HIS A 388 -4.30 -5.45 8.33
CA HIS A 388 -4.35 -6.24 9.57
C HIS A 388 -5.33 -7.42 9.50
N ASP A 389 -6.01 -7.60 8.36
CA ASP A 389 -6.83 -8.75 7.99
C ASP A 389 -6.28 -9.49 6.76
N ILE A 390 -4.99 -9.29 6.44
CA ILE A 390 -4.28 -10.01 5.37
C ILE A 390 -2.85 -10.30 5.84
N TYR A 391 -2.64 -11.47 6.46
CA TYR A 391 -1.29 -11.97 6.80
C TYR A 391 -0.86 -13.15 5.95
N SER A 392 -1.77 -13.67 5.13
CA SER A 392 -1.58 -14.81 4.25
C SER A 392 -2.47 -14.71 3.01
N ILE A 393 -2.35 -15.68 2.10
CA ILE A 393 -3.17 -15.70 0.88
C ILE A 393 -4.63 -16.09 1.18
N GLU A 394 -4.86 -16.92 2.18
CA GLU A 394 -6.17 -17.32 2.68
C GLU A 394 -6.90 -16.15 3.35
N ASP A 395 -6.17 -15.26 4.03
CA ASP A 395 -6.75 -14.03 4.59
C ASP A 395 -7.15 -13.04 3.48
N LEU A 396 -6.34 -12.95 2.41
CA LEU A 396 -6.74 -12.18 1.22
C LEU A 396 -8.01 -12.77 0.60
N ALA A 397 -8.09 -14.10 0.47
CA ALA A 397 -9.30 -14.77 -0.01
C ALA A 397 -10.51 -14.47 0.89
N GLN A 398 -10.30 -14.40 2.21
CA GLN A 398 -11.35 -14.02 3.16
C GLN A 398 -11.81 -12.57 2.97
N LEU A 399 -10.90 -11.60 2.77
CA LEU A 399 -11.30 -10.22 2.48
C LEU A 399 -12.01 -10.11 1.11
N ILE A 400 -11.54 -10.80 0.08
CA ILE A 400 -12.23 -10.84 -1.23
C ILE A 400 -13.65 -11.38 -1.05
N PHE A 401 -13.80 -12.45 -0.27
CA PHE A 401 -15.10 -13.01 0.06
C PHE A 401 -15.98 -12.01 0.83
N ASP A 402 -15.46 -11.34 1.86
CA ASP A 402 -16.18 -10.30 2.62
C ASP A 402 -16.72 -9.18 1.72
N LEU A 403 -15.89 -8.70 0.78
CA LEU A 403 -16.25 -7.64 -0.17
C LEU A 403 -17.33 -8.10 -1.15
N LYS A 404 -17.23 -9.35 -1.65
CA LYS A 404 -18.27 -9.95 -2.50
C LYS A 404 -19.56 -10.23 -1.75
N GLN A 405 -19.51 -10.47 -0.43
CA GLN A 405 -20.72 -10.61 0.38
C GLN A 405 -21.45 -9.26 0.52
N VAL A 406 -20.77 -8.18 0.90
CA VAL A 406 -21.44 -6.88 1.06
C VAL A 406 -21.90 -6.28 -0.27
N ASN A 407 -21.17 -6.49 -1.36
CA ASN A 407 -21.56 -6.04 -2.69
C ASN A 407 -21.31 -7.13 -3.75
N ARG A 408 -22.33 -7.98 -3.97
CA ARG A 408 -22.29 -9.04 -4.99
C ARG A 408 -22.19 -8.52 -6.42
N GLU A 409 -22.46 -7.24 -6.67
CA GLU A 409 -22.42 -6.65 -8.01
C GLU A 409 -21.05 -6.08 -8.38
N ALA A 410 -20.25 -5.70 -7.39
CA ALA A 410 -18.91 -5.18 -7.62
C ALA A 410 -17.94 -6.29 -8.03
N LEU A 411 -16.99 -5.93 -8.89
CA LEU A 411 -15.79 -6.70 -9.12
C LEU A 411 -14.78 -6.43 -8.01
N VAL A 412 -13.95 -7.41 -7.66
CA VAL A 412 -12.86 -7.22 -6.69
C VAL A 412 -11.52 -7.18 -7.42
N SER A 413 -10.81 -6.06 -7.26
CA SER A 413 -9.48 -5.81 -7.78
C SER A 413 -8.43 -5.94 -6.67
N VAL A 414 -7.29 -6.55 -6.96
CA VAL A 414 -6.13 -6.55 -6.04
C VAL A 414 -4.99 -5.79 -6.70
N LYS A 415 -4.54 -4.71 -6.06
CA LYS A 415 -3.42 -3.89 -6.55
C LYS A 415 -2.10 -4.34 -5.93
N LEU A 416 -1.26 -4.93 -6.78
CA LEU A 416 0.10 -5.37 -6.50
C LEU A 416 1.12 -4.39 -7.10
N VAL A 417 2.39 -4.56 -6.76
CA VAL A 417 3.51 -3.85 -7.39
C VAL A 417 4.38 -4.86 -8.12
N SER A 418 4.91 -4.46 -9.27
CA SER A 418 5.89 -5.24 -10.02
C SER A 418 7.15 -5.46 -9.18
N GLU A 419 7.50 -6.73 -8.98
CA GLU A 419 8.77 -7.22 -8.45
C GLU A 419 8.94 -8.68 -8.89
N ALA A 420 10.15 -9.23 -8.80
CA ALA A 420 10.36 -10.65 -9.06
C ALA A 420 9.51 -11.51 -8.10
N GLY A 421 8.75 -12.46 -8.64
CA GLY A 421 7.85 -13.34 -7.88
C GLY A 421 6.38 -12.91 -7.89
N VAL A 422 6.07 -11.70 -8.41
CA VAL A 422 4.69 -11.20 -8.49
C VAL A 422 3.76 -12.12 -9.29
N GLY A 423 4.29 -12.87 -10.28
CA GLY A 423 3.48 -13.81 -11.04
C GLY A 423 2.94 -14.97 -10.18
N THR A 424 3.74 -15.44 -9.23
CA THR A 424 3.33 -16.48 -8.26
C THR A 424 2.24 -15.94 -7.34
N ILE A 425 2.41 -14.72 -6.84
CA ILE A 425 1.40 -14.04 -6.01
C ILE A 425 0.11 -13.87 -6.81
N ALA A 426 0.19 -13.43 -8.06
CA ALA A 426 -0.97 -13.25 -8.93
C ALA A 426 -1.76 -14.56 -9.13
N ALA A 427 -1.09 -15.70 -9.28
CA ALA A 427 -1.77 -17.00 -9.34
C ALA A 427 -2.54 -17.32 -8.05
N GLY A 428 -1.96 -17.03 -6.88
CA GLY A 428 -2.63 -17.13 -5.59
C GLY A 428 -3.84 -16.20 -5.50
N VAL A 429 -3.69 -14.95 -5.94
CA VAL A 429 -4.74 -13.93 -5.95
C VAL A 429 -5.92 -14.33 -6.85
N THR A 430 -5.66 -14.93 -8.01
CA THR A 430 -6.71 -15.46 -8.89
C THR A 430 -7.44 -16.63 -8.23
N LYS A 431 -6.71 -17.55 -7.57
CA LYS A 431 -7.32 -18.65 -6.78
C LYS A 431 -8.11 -18.15 -5.57
N ALA A 432 -7.77 -16.98 -5.05
CA ALA A 432 -8.49 -16.25 -3.99
C ALA A 432 -9.73 -15.49 -4.51
N TYR A 433 -10.14 -15.74 -5.76
CA TYR A 433 -11.37 -15.22 -6.38
C TYR A 433 -11.33 -13.74 -6.77
N ALA A 434 -10.15 -13.13 -6.97
CA ALA A 434 -10.07 -11.78 -7.53
C ALA A 434 -10.55 -11.76 -9.00
N ASP A 435 -11.27 -10.70 -9.38
CA ASP A 435 -11.75 -10.48 -10.74
C ASP A 435 -10.75 -9.65 -11.57
N LEU A 436 -9.96 -8.80 -10.90
CA LEU A 436 -8.91 -7.96 -11.50
C LEU A 436 -7.62 -7.99 -10.67
N ILE A 437 -6.48 -7.93 -11.34
CA ILE A 437 -5.17 -7.74 -10.72
C ILE A 437 -4.53 -6.52 -11.38
N THR A 438 -4.16 -5.52 -10.58
CA THR A 438 -3.38 -4.37 -11.06
C THR A 438 -1.91 -4.61 -10.76
N ILE A 439 -1.06 -4.63 -11.79
CA ILE A 439 0.40 -4.65 -11.66
C ILE A 439 0.90 -3.20 -11.78
N ALA A 440 1.31 -2.60 -10.67
CA ALA A 440 1.83 -1.23 -10.64
C ALA A 440 3.35 -1.20 -10.83
N GLY A 441 3.85 -0.37 -11.73
CA GLY A 441 5.29 -0.12 -11.91
C GLY A 441 5.89 0.79 -10.83
N TYR A 442 7.21 0.68 -10.61
CA TYR A 442 7.97 1.54 -9.68
C TYR A 442 7.82 3.05 -9.96
N ASP A 443 7.49 3.42 -11.20
CA ASP A 443 7.35 4.78 -11.69
C ASP A 443 5.96 5.41 -11.42
N GLY A 444 5.14 4.75 -10.59
CA GLY A 444 3.88 5.30 -10.08
C GLY A 444 4.06 6.60 -9.27
N GLY A 445 3.08 7.51 -9.38
CA GLY A 445 3.07 8.77 -8.62
C GLY A 445 2.70 8.61 -7.14
N THR A 446 2.98 9.64 -6.34
CA THR A 446 2.53 9.72 -4.93
C THR A 446 2.39 11.17 -4.45
N GLY A 447 1.43 11.41 -3.55
CA GLY A 447 1.29 12.68 -2.85
C GLY A 447 2.33 12.87 -1.73
N ALA A 448 2.73 11.78 -1.06
CA ALA A 448 3.73 11.76 0.01
C ALA A 448 4.34 10.35 0.17
N SER A 449 5.67 10.28 0.17
CA SER A 449 6.44 9.05 0.34
C SER A 449 7.89 9.37 0.75
N PRO A 450 8.58 8.49 1.50
CA PRO A 450 10.02 8.59 1.67
C PRO A 450 10.75 8.52 0.32
N ILE A 451 11.77 9.36 0.15
CA ILE A 451 12.56 9.42 -1.08
C ILE A 451 13.21 8.08 -1.40
N THR A 452 13.69 7.35 -0.39
CA THR A 452 14.29 6.02 -0.54
C THR A 452 13.34 5.04 -1.22
N SER A 453 12.05 5.10 -0.91
CA SER A 453 11.07 4.16 -1.47
C SER A 453 10.68 4.54 -2.90
N VAL A 454 10.57 5.84 -3.19
CA VAL A 454 10.33 6.33 -4.56
C VAL A 454 11.49 5.98 -5.52
N LYS A 455 12.71 5.80 -4.99
CA LYS A 455 13.91 5.56 -5.80
C LYS A 455 14.37 4.11 -5.86
N TYR A 456 14.12 3.33 -4.81
CA TYR A 456 14.78 2.03 -4.64
C TYR A 456 13.83 0.86 -4.36
N ALA A 457 12.51 1.04 -4.50
CA ALA A 457 11.55 -0.02 -4.25
C ALA A 457 10.56 -0.19 -5.41
N GLY A 458 10.28 -1.44 -5.78
CA GLY A 458 9.51 -1.82 -6.95
C GLY A 458 10.36 -1.92 -8.22
N SER A 459 9.82 -2.62 -9.21
CA SER A 459 10.45 -2.90 -10.51
C SER A 459 9.62 -2.32 -11.67
N PRO A 460 10.17 -2.21 -12.89
CA PRO A 460 9.43 -1.85 -14.10
C PRO A 460 8.19 -2.72 -14.29
N TRP A 461 7.06 -2.12 -14.68
CA TRP A 461 5.83 -2.89 -14.87
C TRP A 461 5.94 -3.88 -16.02
N GLU A 462 6.80 -3.62 -17.01
CA GLU A 462 7.03 -4.51 -18.14
C GLU A 462 7.46 -5.91 -17.66
N LEU A 463 8.32 -5.96 -16.64
CA LEU A 463 8.81 -7.22 -16.07
C LEU A 463 7.72 -7.95 -15.29
N GLY A 464 7.04 -7.25 -14.39
CA GLY A 464 6.00 -7.86 -13.55
C GLY A 464 4.75 -8.27 -14.33
N LEU A 465 4.37 -7.50 -15.36
CA LEU A 465 3.23 -7.80 -16.23
C LEU A 465 3.50 -9.07 -17.05
N VAL A 466 4.67 -9.18 -17.66
CA VAL A 466 5.06 -10.37 -18.43
C VAL A 466 5.15 -11.60 -17.54
N GLU A 467 5.77 -11.49 -16.36
CA GLU A 467 5.84 -12.58 -15.40
C GLU A 467 4.44 -13.05 -14.96
N THR A 468 3.53 -12.10 -14.70
CA THR A 468 2.14 -12.38 -14.33
C THR A 468 1.39 -13.05 -15.48
N GLN A 469 1.49 -12.51 -16.70
CA GLN A 469 0.89 -13.05 -17.91
C GLN A 469 1.33 -14.51 -18.14
N GLN A 470 2.64 -14.76 -18.10
CA GLN A 470 3.21 -16.09 -18.30
C GLN A 470 2.75 -17.06 -17.20
N THR A 471 2.87 -16.67 -15.93
CA THR A 471 2.53 -17.55 -14.80
C THR A 471 1.04 -17.93 -14.80
N LEU A 472 0.15 -16.96 -15.05
CA LEU A 472 -1.28 -17.24 -15.09
C LEU A 472 -1.65 -18.14 -16.28
N ARG A 473 -1.01 -17.97 -17.44
CA ARG A 473 -1.22 -18.87 -18.59
C ARG A 473 -0.70 -20.27 -18.30
N MET A 474 0.50 -20.42 -17.74
CA MET A 474 1.07 -21.72 -17.36
C MET A 474 0.20 -22.50 -16.37
N ASN A 475 -0.53 -21.79 -15.50
CA ASN A 475 -1.43 -22.40 -14.52
C ASN A 475 -2.89 -22.53 -15.00
N GLY A 476 -3.19 -22.16 -16.24
CA GLY A 476 -4.56 -22.19 -16.78
C GLY A 476 -5.51 -21.19 -16.11
N LEU A 477 -5.00 -20.14 -15.46
CA LEU A 477 -5.79 -19.16 -14.69
C LEU A 477 -6.08 -17.85 -15.44
N ARG A 478 -5.39 -17.60 -16.57
CA ARG A 478 -5.41 -16.30 -17.26
C ARG A 478 -6.81 -15.82 -17.70
N HIS A 479 -7.70 -16.76 -18.02
CA HIS A 479 -9.06 -16.48 -18.49
C HIS A 479 -10.00 -15.92 -17.41
N MET A 480 -9.69 -16.16 -16.13
CA MET A 480 -10.54 -15.83 -14.98
C MET A 480 -10.35 -14.40 -14.47
N VAL A 481 -9.24 -13.74 -14.81
CA VAL A 481 -8.83 -12.47 -14.19
C VAL A 481 -8.44 -11.43 -15.24
N ARG A 482 -8.88 -10.18 -15.06
CA ARG A 482 -8.41 -9.07 -15.88
C ARG A 482 -7.10 -8.53 -15.33
N LEU A 483 -6.09 -8.41 -16.18
CA LEU A 483 -4.83 -7.77 -15.83
C LEU A 483 -4.90 -6.29 -16.16
N GLN A 484 -4.78 -5.45 -15.14
CA GLN A 484 -4.58 -4.03 -15.29
C GLN A 484 -3.12 -3.69 -15.09
N VAL A 485 -2.60 -2.70 -15.83
CA VAL A 485 -1.29 -2.12 -15.56
C VAL A 485 -1.40 -0.63 -15.30
N ASP A 486 -0.61 -0.13 -14.34
CA ASP A 486 -0.37 1.29 -14.13
C ASP A 486 1.11 1.55 -13.83
N GLY A 487 1.54 2.81 -13.92
CA GLY A 487 2.95 3.19 -13.81
C GLY A 487 3.44 3.89 -15.08
N GLY A 488 3.49 5.22 -15.03
CA GLY A 488 4.09 6.04 -16.09
C GLY A 488 3.49 5.94 -17.50
N LEU A 489 2.30 5.38 -17.70
CA LEU A 489 1.58 5.41 -18.98
C LEU A 489 1.18 6.85 -19.34
N LYS A 490 1.45 7.27 -20.59
CA LYS A 490 1.21 8.65 -21.07
C LYS A 490 0.55 8.72 -22.44
N THR A 491 0.85 7.79 -23.35
CA THR A 491 0.43 7.83 -24.76
C THR A 491 -0.32 6.57 -25.17
N GLY A 492 -0.96 6.58 -26.35
CA GLY A 492 -1.57 5.39 -26.94
C GLY A 492 -0.55 4.31 -27.26
N LEU A 493 0.70 4.67 -27.59
CA LEU A 493 1.79 3.71 -27.75
C LEU A 493 2.09 2.93 -26.46
N ASP A 494 2.10 3.60 -25.31
CA ASP A 494 2.25 2.91 -24.01
C ASP A 494 1.13 1.88 -23.80
N VAL A 495 -0.12 2.24 -24.15
CA VAL A 495 -1.30 1.36 -24.03
C VAL A 495 -1.17 0.13 -24.92
N VAL A 496 -0.82 0.31 -26.19
CA VAL A 496 -0.71 -0.83 -27.14
C VAL A 496 0.44 -1.76 -26.73
N LYS A 497 1.58 -1.22 -26.31
CA LYS A 497 2.69 -2.05 -25.80
C LYS A 497 2.27 -2.83 -24.55
N ALA A 498 1.60 -2.18 -23.60
CA ALA A 498 1.06 -2.84 -22.42
C ALA A 498 0.05 -3.95 -22.78
N ALA A 499 -0.84 -3.71 -23.74
CA ALA A 499 -1.79 -4.71 -24.23
C ALA A 499 -1.04 -5.94 -24.79
N ILE A 500 -0.08 -5.70 -25.69
CA ILE A 500 0.74 -6.77 -26.28
C ILE A 500 1.44 -7.62 -25.21
N LEU A 501 1.94 -6.99 -24.14
CA LEU A 501 2.58 -7.70 -23.03
C LEU A 501 1.59 -8.43 -22.09
N GLY A 502 0.28 -8.17 -22.21
CA GLY A 502 -0.76 -8.97 -21.56
C GLY A 502 -1.84 -8.20 -20.79
N ALA A 503 -1.82 -6.88 -20.76
CA ALA A 503 -2.82 -6.08 -20.02
C ALA A 503 -4.18 -6.02 -20.74
N ASP A 504 -5.27 -6.23 -20.00
CA ASP A 504 -6.67 -6.04 -20.44
C ASP A 504 -7.18 -4.61 -20.26
N SER A 505 -6.65 -3.88 -19.26
CA SER A 505 -7.03 -2.49 -18.93
C SER A 505 -5.86 -1.66 -18.39
N PHE A 506 -6.03 -0.34 -18.33
CA PHE A 506 -4.91 0.61 -18.19
C PHE A 506 -5.23 1.72 -17.18
N GLY A 507 -4.35 1.90 -16.19
CA GLY A 507 -4.49 2.90 -15.14
C GLY A 507 -3.62 4.14 -15.36
N PHE A 508 -4.21 5.33 -15.23
CA PHE A 508 -3.52 6.61 -15.44
C PHE A 508 -3.59 7.51 -14.20
N GLY A 509 -2.43 7.91 -13.67
CA GLY A 509 -2.32 8.77 -12.49
C GLY A 509 -1.82 10.18 -12.82
N THR A 510 -0.54 10.30 -13.11
CA THR A 510 0.12 11.61 -13.27
C THR A 510 -0.36 12.37 -14.51
N ALA A 511 -0.52 11.72 -15.65
CA ALA A 511 -0.94 12.38 -16.88
C ALA A 511 -2.31 13.10 -16.78
N PRO A 512 -3.39 12.48 -16.24
CA PRO A 512 -4.64 13.22 -16.02
C PRO A 512 -4.52 14.34 -14.97
N MET A 513 -3.60 14.25 -13.99
CA MET A 513 -3.32 15.38 -13.11
C MET A 513 -2.69 16.57 -13.87
N LEU A 514 -1.80 16.29 -14.83
CA LEU A 514 -1.25 17.31 -15.71
C LEU A 514 -2.36 17.88 -16.61
N ALA A 515 -3.26 17.05 -17.15
CA ALA A 515 -4.40 17.54 -17.92
C ALA A 515 -5.29 18.53 -17.14
N MET A 516 -5.40 18.34 -15.81
CA MET A 516 -6.08 19.27 -14.90
C MET A 516 -5.24 20.51 -14.50
N GLY A 517 -3.99 20.62 -14.92
CA GLY A 517 -3.13 21.79 -14.71
C GLY A 517 -1.98 21.60 -13.71
N CYS A 518 -1.62 20.38 -13.33
CA CYS A 518 -0.44 20.14 -12.50
C CYS A 518 0.86 20.54 -13.24
N LYS A 519 1.70 21.38 -12.61
CA LYS A 519 3.02 21.79 -13.14
C LYS A 519 4.18 20.88 -12.71
N TYR A 520 3.89 19.72 -12.13
CA TYR A 520 4.87 18.72 -11.69
C TYR A 520 6.01 19.23 -10.78
N LEU A 521 5.72 20.20 -9.89
CA LEU A 521 6.70 20.84 -9.00
C LEU A 521 7.19 19.94 -7.84
N ARG A 522 6.57 18.77 -7.63
CA ARG A 522 6.90 17.80 -6.56
C ARG A 522 6.82 18.37 -5.13
N VAL A 523 5.83 19.24 -4.88
CA VAL A 523 5.54 19.85 -3.57
C VAL A 523 4.22 19.36 -2.95
N CYS A 524 3.66 18.26 -3.45
CA CYS A 524 2.33 17.74 -3.08
C CYS A 524 2.16 17.47 -1.56
N HIS A 525 3.25 17.09 -0.89
CA HIS A 525 3.30 16.80 0.53
C HIS A 525 3.36 18.06 1.42
N LEU A 526 3.69 19.22 0.86
CA LEU A 526 3.87 20.47 1.62
C LEU A 526 2.58 21.28 1.76
N ASN A 527 1.47 20.81 1.19
CA ASN A 527 0.19 21.51 1.14
C ASN A 527 0.20 22.87 0.39
N ASN A 528 1.25 23.17 -0.37
CA ASN A 528 1.44 24.46 -1.06
C ASN A 528 1.38 24.36 -2.60
N CYS A 529 0.54 23.47 -3.12
CA CYS A 529 0.40 23.26 -4.56
C CYS A 529 -0.02 24.56 -5.27
N ALA A 530 0.86 25.08 -6.14
CA ALA A 530 0.69 26.35 -6.84
C ALA A 530 -0.47 26.36 -7.87
N THR A 531 -1.12 25.23 -8.11
CA THR A 531 -2.21 25.08 -9.08
C THR A 531 -3.49 24.51 -8.47
N GLY A 532 -3.58 24.47 -7.14
CA GLY A 532 -4.79 24.00 -6.44
C GLY A 532 -5.11 22.51 -6.59
N VAL A 533 -4.25 21.70 -7.24
CA VAL A 533 -4.51 20.27 -7.51
C VAL A 533 -4.25 19.38 -6.28
N ALA A 534 -3.10 19.53 -5.62
CA ALA A 534 -2.64 18.63 -4.55
C ALA A 534 -2.52 19.35 -3.20
N THR A 535 -3.57 20.07 -2.79
CA THR A 535 -3.60 20.90 -1.58
C THR A 535 -5.00 20.91 -0.95
N GLN A 536 -5.04 21.05 0.38
CA GLN A 536 -6.24 21.35 1.16
C GLN A 536 -6.30 22.82 1.62
N ASN A 537 -5.35 23.65 1.17
CA ASN A 537 -5.37 25.07 1.46
C ASN A 537 -6.46 25.76 0.62
N ASP A 538 -7.51 26.23 1.28
CA ASP A 538 -8.66 26.90 0.67
C ASP A 538 -8.29 28.04 -0.28
N ASN A 539 -7.32 28.88 0.08
CA ASN A 539 -6.91 30.00 -0.77
C ASN A 539 -6.28 29.50 -2.07
N LEU A 540 -5.44 28.46 -1.99
CA LEU A 540 -4.80 27.88 -3.18
C LEU A 540 -5.82 27.16 -4.06
N ARG A 541 -6.77 26.43 -3.47
CA ARG A 541 -7.85 25.76 -4.23
C ARG A 541 -8.70 26.80 -4.96
N LYS A 542 -9.26 27.77 -4.23
CA LYS A 542 -10.20 28.77 -4.78
C LYS A 542 -9.57 29.69 -5.84
N ARG A 543 -8.28 30.02 -5.71
CA ARG A 543 -7.60 30.99 -6.60
C ARG A 543 -6.84 30.36 -7.75
N HIS A 544 -6.42 29.10 -7.64
CA HIS A 544 -5.46 28.52 -8.59
C HIS A 544 -5.91 27.20 -9.24
N PHE A 545 -6.95 26.54 -8.74
CA PHE A 545 -7.49 25.38 -9.43
C PHE A 545 -8.26 25.82 -10.68
N VAL A 546 -7.77 25.39 -11.85
CA VAL A 546 -8.34 25.72 -13.17
C VAL A 546 -8.59 24.46 -14.02
N GLY A 547 -8.55 23.28 -13.38
CA GLY A 547 -8.81 22.01 -14.04
C GLY A 547 -10.28 21.87 -14.40
N THR A 548 -10.56 21.35 -15.59
CA THR A 548 -11.93 21.10 -16.06
C THR A 548 -12.05 19.67 -16.56
N LYS A 549 -13.27 19.13 -16.52
CA LYS A 549 -13.54 17.77 -17.00
C LYS A 549 -13.20 17.63 -18.48
N GLU A 550 -13.45 18.66 -19.28
CA GLU A 550 -13.25 18.65 -20.74
C GLU A 550 -11.78 18.44 -21.09
N ARG A 551 -10.85 19.01 -20.32
CA ARG A 551 -9.41 18.80 -20.53
C ARG A 551 -9.00 17.35 -20.29
N VAL A 552 -9.55 16.72 -19.26
CA VAL A 552 -9.30 15.31 -18.94
C VAL A 552 -9.93 14.40 -20.00
N VAL A 553 -11.17 14.68 -20.40
CA VAL A 553 -11.87 13.96 -21.48
C VAL A 553 -11.09 14.04 -22.79
N ARG A 554 -10.62 15.25 -23.18
CA ARG A 554 -9.79 15.45 -24.37
C ARG A 554 -8.52 14.62 -24.31
N TYR A 555 -7.79 14.65 -23.19
CA TYR A 555 -6.58 13.85 -23.01
C TYR A 555 -6.84 12.36 -23.28
N PHE A 556 -7.86 11.77 -22.65
CA PHE A 556 -8.16 10.35 -22.85
C PHE A 556 -8.65 10.04 -24.25
N ARG A 557 -9.44 10.93 -24.88
CA ARG A 557 -9.86 10.78 -26.28
C ARG A 557 -8.68 10.80 -27.24
N PHE A 558 -7.66 11.63 -27.01
CA PHE A 558 -6.45 11.61 -27.80
C PHE A 558 -5.66 10.31 -27.65
N VAL A 559 -5.45 9.85 -26.41
CA VAL A 559 -4.78 8.57 -26.13
C VAL A 559 -5.52 7.42 -26.81
N ALA A 560 -6.85 7.36 -26.69
CA ALA A 560 -7.66 6.34 -27.37
C ALA A 560 -7.65 6.46 -28.89
N GLY A 561 -7.59 7.69 -29.42
CA GLY A 561 -7.42 7.95 -30.86
C GLY A 561 -6.11 7.37 -31.40
N GLU A 562 -4.99 7.66 -30.72
CA GLU A 562 -3.67 7.11 -31.06
C GLU A 562 -3.66 5.58 -30.97
N VAL A 563 -4.33 4.97 -29.99
CA VAL A 563 -4.50 3.50 -29.94
C VAL A 563 -5.14 2.98 -31.22
N ARG A 564 -6.21 3.61 -31.70
CA ARG A 564 -6.90 3.18 -32.93
C ARG A 564 -6.01 3.32 -34.16
N GLU A 565 -5.28 4.43 -34.28
CA GLU A 565 -4.34 4.66 -35.37
C GLU A 565 -3.24 3.60 -35.39
N ILE A 566 -2.69 3.24 -34.22
CA ILE A 566 -1.68 2.18 -34.11
C ILE A 566 -2.28 0.82 -34.49
N LEU A 567 -3.45 0.46 -33.96
CA LEU A 567 -4.12 -0.81 -34.31
C LEU A 567 -4.41 -0.92 -35.82
N ALA A 568 -4.90 0.17 -36.43
CA ALA A 568 -5.13 0.24 -37.87
C ALA A 568 -3.83 -0.02 -38.66
N SER A 569 -2.72 0.62 -38.25
CA SER A 569 -1.40 0.44 -38.87
C SER A 569 -0.85 -0.97 -38.75
N MET A 570 -1.24 -1.70 -37.70
CA MET A 570 -0.89 -3.11 -37.47
C MET A 570 -1.85 -4.09 -38.18
N GLY A 571 -2.91 -3.60 -38.83
CA GLY A 571 -3.94 -4.45 -39.41
C GLY A 571 -4.84 -5.16 -38.40
N LYS A 572 -5.03 -4.57 -37.20
CA LYS A 572 -5.82 -5.13 -36.10
C LYS A 572 -7.07 -4.29 -35.87
N ARG A 573 -8.21 -4.93 -35.62
CA ARG A 573 -9.50 -4.23 -35.46
C ARG A 573 -9.86 -3.97 -34.01
N SER A 574 -9.15 -4.55 -33.04
CA SER A 574 -9.41 -4.37 -31.62
C SER A 574 -8.18 -4.60 -30.75
N LEU A 575 -8.18 -4.06 -29.53
CA LEU A 575 -7.22 -4.38 -28.49
C LEU A 575 -7.23 -5.88 -28.16
N ASP A 576 -8.40 -6.52 -28.17
CA ASP A 576 -8.54 -7.96 -27.91
C ASP A 576 -7.72 -8.83 -28.88
N GLU A 577 -7.47 -8.36 -30.11
CA GLU A 577 -6.63 -9.06 -31.08
C GLU A 577 -5.13 -9.00 -30.75
N VAL A 578 -4.68 -8.01 -29.98
CA VAL A 578 -3.25 -7.81 -29.66
C VAL A 578 -2.89 -8.25 -28.25
N ILE A 579 -3.86 -8.40 -27.33
CA ILE A 579 -3.57 -8.70 -25.93
C ILE A 579 -2.75 -10.00 -25.79
N GLY A 580 -1.59 -9.87 -25.15
CA GLY A 580 -0.70 -11.00 -24.84
C GLY A 580 -0.06 -11.64 -26.06
N ARG A 581 0.16 -10.90 -27.15
CA ARG A 581 0.80 -11.35 -28.41
C ARG A 581 2.21 -10.77 -28.60
N PRO A 582 3.22 -11.21 -27.82
CA PRO A 582 4.56 -10.63 -27.86
C PRO A 582 5.23 -10.67 -29.22
N GLU A 583 4.77 -11.55 -30.13
CA GLU A 583 5.23 -11.61 -31.52
C GLU A 583 5.02 -10.30 -32.31
N LEU A 584 4.13 -9.42 -31.85
CA LEU A 584 3.84 -8.11 -32.43
C LEU A 584 4.84 -7.02 -32.02
N LEU A 585 5.84 -7.36 -31.20
CA LEU A 585 6.93 -6.46 -30.82
C LEU A 585 8.26 -6.97 -31.36
N GLU A 586 9.14 -6.03 -31.67
CA GLU A 586 10.55 -6.27 -31.95
C GLU A 586 11.42 -5.53 -30.92
N ILE A 587 12.54 -6.14 -30.55
CA ILE A 587 13.53 -5.51 -29.66
C ILE A 587 14.43 -4.62 -30.52
N LEU A 588 14.52 -3.35 -30.16
CA LEU A 588 15.44 -2.40 -30.77
C LEU A 588 16.86 -2.55 -30.19
N PRO A 589 17.91 -2.31 -30.99
CA PRO A 589 19.25 -2.19 -30.45
C PRO A 589 19.32 -0.99 -29.49
N GLY A 590 20.08 -1.13 -28.41
CA GLY A 590 20.36 -0.03 -27.49
C GLY A 590 21.11 1.12 -28.17
N THR A 591 20.89 2.35 -27.73
CA THR A 591 21.57 3.55 -28.28
C THR A 591 22.93 3.82 -27.61
N ASN A 592 23.28 3.07 -26.57
CA ASN A 592 24.58 3.12 -25.91
C ASN A 592 25.06 1.73 -25.48
N ALA A 593 26.34 1.65 -25.08
CA ALA A 593 26.99 0.40 -24.71
C ALA A 593 26.23 -0.40 -23.64
N ARG A 594 25.66 0.24 -22.62
CA ARG A 594 24.93 -0.46 -21.56
C ARG A 594 23.59 -0.99 -22.02
N GLN A 595 22.86 -0.19 -22.79
CA GLN A 595 21.58 -0.62 -23.36
C GLN A 595 21.77 -1.81 -24.30
N MET A 596 22.87 -1.84 -25.06
CA MET A 596 23.20 -2.98 -25.95
C MET A 596 23.52 -4.28 -25.19
N ARG A 597 23.78 -4.23 -23.89
CA ARG A 597 24.02 -5.41 -23.04
C ARG A 597 22.76 -5.94 -22.35
N LEU A 598 21.62 -5.26 -22.48
CA LEU A 598 20.38 -5.75 -21.91
C LEU A 598 19.88 -6.96 -22.73
N ASN A 599 19.53 -8.04 -22.05
CA ASN A 599 18.80 -9.15 -22.62
C ASN A 599 17.30 -8.94 -22.40
N LEU A 600 16.62 -8.40 -23.41
CA LEU A 600 15.17 -8.15 -23.35
C LEU A 600 14.34 -9.30 -23.93
N ALA A 601 14.96 -10.38 -24.41
CA ALA A 601 14.25 -11.54 -24.95
C ALA A 601 13.19 -12.14 -23.98
N PRO A 602 13.41 -12.18 -22.65
CA PRO A 602 12.41 -12.65 -21.71
C PRO A 602 11.08 -11.87 -21.75
N LEU A 603 11.09 -10.58 -22.12
CA LEU A 603 9.88 -9.77 -22.24
C LEU A 603 8.98 -10.24 -23.38
N LEU A 604 9.54 -10.85 -24.42
CA LEU A 604 8.81 -11.34 -25.60
C LEU A 604 8.58 -12.85 -25.59
N SER A 605 8.98 -13.54 -24.51
CA SER A 605 8.80 -14.99 -24.37
C SER A 605 7.33 -15.35 -24.11
N THR A 606 6.86 -16.42 -24.72
CA THR A 606 5.56 -17.06 -24.41
C THR A 606 5.67 -18.15 -23.33
N ALA A 607 6.87 -18.34 -22.76
CA ALA A 607 7.21 -19.40 -21.81
C ALA A 607 6.81 -20.81 -22.30
N ASN A 608 6.82 -21.02 -23.62
CA ASN A 608 6.37 -22.27 -24.28
C ASN A 608 4.93 -22.68 -23.94
N VAL A 609 4.08 -21.75 -23.49
CA VAL A 609 2.67 -22.04 -23.24
C VAL A 609 1.92 -22.12 -24.58
N PRO A 610 1.16 -23.22 -24.83
CA PRO A 610 0.39 -23.41 -26.06
C PRO A 610 -0.53 -22.23 -26.42
N ASP A 611 -0.76 -22.03 -27.72
CA ASP A 611 -1.52 -20.88 -28.25
C ASP A 611 -3.02 -20.95 -27.97
N ASP A 612 -3.56 -22.15 -27.74
CA ASP A 612 -4.96 -22.39 -27.37
C ASP A 612 -5.27 -21.99 -25.92
N VAL A 613 -4.25 -21.85 -25.07
CA VAL A 613 -4.42 -21.32 -23.72
C VAL A 613 -4.75 -19.82 -23.79
N PRO A 614 -5.88 -19.37 -23.18
CA PRO A 614 -6.32 -17.98 -23.23
C PRO A 614 -5.22 -16.98 -22.87
N ARG A 615 -5.09 -15.94 -23.69
CA ARG A 615 -4.12 -14.85 -23.51
C ARG A 615 -4.68 -13.65 -22.75
N ARG A 616 -5.99 -13.60 -22.58
CA ARG A 616 -6.75 -12.51 -21.99
C ARG A 616 -7.87 -13.03 -21.10
N CYS A 617 -8.50 -12.13 -20.36
CA CYS A 617 -9.68 -12.47 -19.59
C CYS A 617 -10.85 -12.74 -20.54
N THR A 618 -11.57 -13.83 -20.32
CA THR A 618 -12.78 -14.18 -21.07
C THR A 618 -14.00 -14.31 -20.16
N GLU A 619 -13.79 -14.42 -18.86
CA GLU A 619 -14.86 -14.48 -17.88
C GLU A 619 -15.31 -13.08 -17.43
N VAL A 620 -16.57 -12.98 -17.01
CA VAL A 620 -17.11 -11.72 -16.48
C VAL A 620 -16.75 -11.56 -15.00
N ARG A 621 -16.73 -12.68 -14.24
CA ARG A 621 -16.46 -12.73 -12.80
C ARG A 621 -15.84 -14.06 -12.40
N ASN A 622 -14.98 -14.00 -11.40
CA ASN A 622 -14.36 -15.14 -10.73
C ASN A 622 -15.14 -15.43 -9.43
N ALA A 623 -16.16 -16.28 -9.50
CA ALA A 623 -17.03 -16.54 -8.36
C ALA A 623 -16.31 -17.34 -7.26
N PRO A 624 -16.48 -16.99 -5.96
CA PRO A 624 -16.04 -17.84 -4.86
C PRO A 624 -16.65 -19.23 -4.93
N TRP A 625 -15.92 -20.24 -4.45
CA TRP A 625 -16.47 -21.60 -4.34
C TRP A 625 -17.63 -21.67 -3.34
N ASP A 626 -17.45 -21.07 -2.17
CA ASP A 626 -18.49 -20.96 -1.14
C ASP A 626 -19.57 -19.95 -1.59
N GLN A 627 -20.82 -20.41 -1.68
CA GLN A 627 -21.95 -19.57 -2.11
C GLN A 627 -22.65 -18.84 -0.96
N ALA A 628 -22.19 -19.02 0.29
CA ALA A 628 -22.74 -18.44 1.50
C ALA A 628 -24.25 -18.71 1.71
N PRO A 629 -24.71 -19.97 1.71
CA PRO A 629 -26.14 -20.29 1.73
C PRO A 629 -26.90 -19.75 2.96
N LEU A 630 -26.24 -19.68 4.12
CA LEU A 630 -26.84 -19.08 5.33
C LEU A 630 -27.06 -17.57 5.17
N ALA A 631 -26.08 -16.85 4.59
CA ALA A 631 -26.20 -15.41 4.35
C ALA A 631 -27.33 -15.10 3.35
N GLU A 632 -27.48 -15.91 2.30
CA GLU A 632 -28.57 -15.77 1.33
C GLU A 632 -29.94 -16.10 1.95
N ARG A 633 -30.01 -17.10 2.83
CA ARG A 633 -31.22 -17.36 3.60
C ARG A 633 -31.60 -16.17 4.48
N MET A 634 -30.64 -15.58 5.19
CA MET A 634 -30.88 -14.40 6.02
C MET A 634 -31.43 -13.22 5.20
N VAL A 635 -30.88 -12.96 4.01
CA VAL A 635 -31.43 -11.94 3.11
C VAL A 635 -32.85 -12.29 2.71
N LYS A 636 -33.12 -13.52 2.28
CA LYS A 636 -34.47 -13.94 1.89
C LYS A 636 -35.50 -13.72 3.01
N ASP A 637 -35.12 -14.05 4.25
CA ASP A 637 -36.00 -13.95 5.41
C ASP A 637 -36.24 -12.48 5.82
N ALA A 638 -35.20 -11.63 5.76
CA ALA A 638 -35.24 -10.27 6.30
C ALA A 638 -35.49 -9.16 5.25
N LEU A 639 -35.32 -9.43 3.94
CA LEU A 639 -35.45 -8.42 2.89
C LEU A 639 -36.82 -7.71 2.88
N PRO A 640 -37.98 -8.41 3.04
CA PRO A 640 -39.26 -7.72 3.14
C PRO A 640 -39.28 -6.70 4.29
N CYS A 641 -38.78 -7.09 5.47
CA CYS A 641 -38.70 -6.21 6.64
C CYS A 641 -37.76 -5.02 6.44
N ILE A 642 -36.69 -5.18 5.67
CA ILE A 642 -35.76 -4.11 5.31
C ILE A 642 -36.44 -3.09 4.39
N LEU A 643 -37.14 -3.57 3.35
CA LEU A 643 -37.81 -2.72 2.38
C LEU A 643 -39.02 -1.98 3.00
N ASP A 644 -39.75 -2.64 3.90
CA ASP A 644 -40.89 -2.07 4.61
C ASP A 644 -40.48 -1.21 5.83
N GLY A 645 -39.20 -1.24 6.23
CA GLY A 645 -38.67 -0.49 7.37
C GLY A 645 -39.15 -0.97 8.75
N THR A 646 -39.70 -2.19 8.85
CA THR A 646 -40.40 -2.69 10.06
C THR A 646 -39.47 -3.31 11.11
N GLY A 647 -38.30 -3.82 10.70
CA GLY A 647 -37.44 -4.61 11.58
C GLY A 647 -37.93 -6.05 11.76
N GLY A 648 -37.33 -6.81 12.67
CA GLY A 648 -37.74 -8.20 12.93
C GLY A 648 -36.70 -9.01 13.70
N GLU A 649 -37.09 -10.18 14.21
CA GLU A 649 -36.22 -11.08 14.95
C GLU A 649 -36.15 -12.47 14.31
N PHE A 650 -34.93 -12.96 14.09
CA PHE A 650 -34.64 -14.18 13.34
C PHE A 650 -33.65 -15.07 14.09
N HIS A 651 -33.75 -16.39 13.92
CA HIS A 651 -32.95 -17.37 14.65
C HIS A 651 -32.28 -18.38 13.69
N TYR A 652 -30.98 -18.60 13.88
CA TYR A 652 -30.19 -19.47 12.99
C TYR A 652 -29.15 -20.31 13.76
N PRO A 653 -28.98 -21.59 13.42
CA PRO A 653 -27.76 -22.31 13.81
C PRO A 653 -26.56 -21.81 12.99
N ILE A 654 -25.38 -21.73 13.61
CA ILE A 654 -24.15 -21.29 12.94
C ILE A 654 -22.98 -22.26 13.18
N LYS A 655 -22.10 -22.39 12.19
CA LYS A 655 -20.88 -23.19 12.21
C LYS A 655 -19.69 -22.38 11.73
N ASN A 656 -18.47 -22.79 12.08
CA ASN A 656 -17.23 -22.08 11.71
C ASN A 656 -17.04 -21.93 10.18
N THR A 657 -17.68 -22.78 9.37
CA THR A 657 -17.71 -22.66 7.91
C THR A 657 -18.60 -21.51 7.41
N ASN A 658 -19.49 -20.98 8.25
CA ASN A 658 -20.33 -19.83 7.93
C ASN A 658 -19.55 -18.54 8.20
N ARG A 659 -18.97 -18.00 7.13
CA ARG A 659 -18.08 -16.83 7.16
C ARG A 659 -18.84 -15.58 6.71
N SER A 660 -18.39 -14.42 7.17
CA SER A 660 -18.91 -13.10 6.75
C SER A 660 -20.41 -12.90 7.01
N ILE A 661 -20.97 -13.63 7.98
CA ILE A 661 -22.38 -13.53 8.34
C ILE A 661 -22.67 -12.11 8.83
N GLY A 662 -23.71 -11.47 8.28
CA GLY A 662 -24.05 -10.07 8.51
C GLY A 662 -23.65 -9.13 7.37
N ALA A 663 -22.54 -9.39 6.66
CA ALA A 663 -22.06 -8.53 5.57
C ALA A 663 -23.07 -8.43 4.41
N ARG A 664 -23.59 -9.58 3.98
CA ARG A 664 -24.56 -9.67 2.88
C ARG A 664 -25.86 -8.91 3.17
N LEU A 665 -26.35 -9.02 4.40
CA LEU A 665 -27.56 -8.33 4.86
C LEU A 665 -27.32 -6.83 5.02
N SER A 666 -26.15 -6.46 5.55
CA SER A 666 -25.73 -5.06 5.67
C SER A 666 -25.61 -4.37 4.31
N GLY A 667 -25.19 -5.11 3.28
CA GLY A 667 -25.21 -4.63 1.90
C GLY A 667 -26.61 -4.26 1.42
N GLU A 668 -27.62 -5.11 1.68
CA GLU A 668 -29.02 -4.81 1.32
C GLU A 668 -29.58 -3.63 2.11
N ILE A 669 -29.30 -3.54 3.41
CA ILE A 669 -29.69 -2.39 4.25
C ILE A 669 -29.08 -1.10 3.68
N ALA A 670 -27.78 -1.12 3.37
CA ALA A 670 -27.06 0.04 2.83
C ALA A 670 -27.52 0.44 1.43
N LYS A 671 -27.89 -0.53 0.56
CA LYS A 671 -28.45 -0.27 -0.78
C LYS A 671 -29.85 0.35 -0.69
N ALA A 672 -30.70 -0.17 0.19
CA ALA A 672 -32.04 0.36 0.40
C ALA A 672 -32.00 1.76 1.03
N ASN A 673 -30.89 2.12 1.71
CA ASN A 673 -30.77 3.32 2.51
C ASN A 673 -31.95 3.46 3.49
N ALA A 674 -32.41 2.32 4.01
CA ALA A 674 -33.63 2.23 4.80
C ALA A 674 -33.40 2.79 6.21
N VAL A 675 -34.32 3.65 6.65
CA VAL A 675 -34.43 4.00 8.07
C VAL A 675 -35.34 2.97 8.71
N LEU A 676 -34.76 2.05 9.46
CA LEU A 676 -35.52 0.99 10.13
C LEU A 676 -36.18 1.53 11.41
N ALA A 677 -37.50 1.34 11.54
CA ALA A 677 -38.25 1.71 12.74
C ALA A 677 -37.89 0.83 13.94
N SER A 678 -37.40 -0.38 13.69
CA SER A 678 -36.84 -1.30 14.68
C SER A 678 -35.71 -2.10 14.05
N PRO A 679 -34.70 -2.52 14.81
CA PRO A 679 -33.57 -3.25 14.25
C PRO A 679 -33.98 -4.63 13.73
N ILE A 680 -33.25 -5.12 12.74
CA ILE A 680 -33.21 -6.53 12.38
C ILE A 680 -32.32 -7.23 13.41
N LYS A 681 -32.90 -8.07 14.26
CA LYS A 681 -32.20 -8.87 15.27
C LYS A 681 -31.98 -10.28 14.73
N ALA A 682 -30.74 -10.69 14.55
CA ALA A 682 -30.39 -12.06 14.17
C ALA A 682 -29.69 -12.76 15.34
N ARG A 683 -30.31 -13.82 15.85
CA ARG A 683 -29.79 -14.66 16.93
C ARG A 683 -29.18 -15.94 16.38
N PHE A 684 -28.01 -16.27 16.90
CA PHE A 684 -27.21 -17.41 16.48
C PHE A 684 -26.85 -18.30 17.65
N THR A 685 -26.78 -19.59 17.39
CA THR A 685 -26.26 -20.58 18.35
C THR A 685 -25.25 -21.47 17.65
N GLY A 686 -24.04 -21.56 18.22
CA GLY A 686 -22.94 -22.37 17.67
C GLY A 686 -21.64 -21.57 17.55
N VAL A 687 -20.79 -21.96 16.61
CA VAL A 687 -19.48 -21.32 16.39
C VAL A 687 -19.54 -20.51 15.11
N ALA A 688 -19.21 -19.23 15.12
CA ALA A 688 -19.18 -18.42 13.91
C ALA A 688 -17.79 -18.46 13.24
N GLY A 689 -17.79 -18.45 11.90
CA GLY A 689 -16.55 -18.37 11.12
C GLY A 689 -15.93 -16.97 11.14
N GLN A 690 -14.88 -16.81 10.32
CA GLN A 690 -14.22 -15.51 10.13
C GLN A 690 -15.20 -14.41 9.70
N SER A 691 -14.91 -13.17 10.11
CA SER A 691 -15.63 -11.97 9.66
C SER A 691 -17.11 -11.91 10.06
N PHE A 692 -17.50 -12.49 11.20
CA PHE A 692 -18.86 -12.34 11.73
C PHE A 692 -19.17 -10.86 12.01
N GLY A 693 -20.29 -10.37 11.48
CA GLY A 693 -20.66 -8.96 11.55
C GLY A 693 -19.73 -8.02 10.77
N ALA A 694 -18.98 -8.52 9.79
CA ALA A 694 -18.22 -7.65 8.91
C ALA A 694 -19.15 -6.68 8.16
N TRP A 695 -18.74 -5.42 8.09
CA TRP A 695 -19.48 -4.33 7.46
C TRP A 695 -20.89 -4.16 8.06
N ASN A 696 -21.08 -4.41 9.35
CA ASN A 696 -22.40 -4.30 9.98
C ASN A 696 -23.00 -2.90 9.78
N ALA A 697 -24.20 -2.84 9.22
CA ALA A 697 -24.94 -1.61 8.96
C ALA A 697 -25.80 -1.16 10.16
N ALA A 698 -26.15 0.12 10.18
CA ALA A 698 -27.09 0.65 11.17
C ALA A 698 -28.42 -0.10 11.12
N GLY A 699 -28.97 -0.43 12.29
CA GLY A 699 -30.21 -1.20 12.42
C GLY A 699 -30.07 -2.72 12.25
N LEU A 700 -28.85 -3.27 12.18
CA LEU A 700 -28.60 -4.71 12.29
C LEU A 700 -27.99 -5.06 13.65
N GLU A 701 -28.65 -5.93 14.41
CA GLU A 701 -28.18 -6.46 15.69
C GLU A 701 -27.91 -7.96 15.59
N LEU A 702 -26.69 -8.38 15.91
CA LEU A 702 -26.27 -9.77 15.86
C LEU A 702 -25.99 -10.28 17.28
N TYR A 703 -26.67 -11.35 17.67
CA TYR A 703 -26.49 -12.01 18.97
C TYR A 703 -25.97 -13.42 18.74
N LEU A 704 -24.82 -13.76 19.32
CA LEU A 704 -24.23 -15.10 19.22
C LEU A 704 -24.12 -15.74 20.61
N GLU A 705 -24.81 -16.86 20.80
CA GLU A 705 -24.54 -17.78 21.90
C GLU A 705 -23.54 -18.86 21.43
N GLY A 706 -22.28 -18.73 21.86
CA GLY A 706 -21.15 -19.56 21.47
C GLY A 706 -19.85 -18.74 21.37
N ASP A 707 -19.00 -19.09 20.39
CA ASP A 707 -17.72 -18.43 20.13
C ASP A 707 -17.54 -18.10 18.64
N VAL A 708 -16.56 -17.27 18.34
CA VAL A 708 -16.30 -16.78 16.98
C VAL A 708 -14.81 -16.67 16.71
N ASN A 709 -14.43 -16.88 15.45
CA ASN A 709 -13.06 -16.72 14.99
C ASN A 709 -12.69 -15.22 14.81
N ASP A 710 -11.67 -14.94 14.01
CA ASP A 710 -11.10 -13.60 13.77
C ASP A 710 -12.06 -12.64 13.04
N TYR A 711 -11.70 -11.36 13.09
CA TYR A 711 -12.31 -10.26 12.31
C TYR A 711 -13.76 -9.93 12.66
N VAL A 712 -14.20 -10.26 13.88
CA VAL A 712 -15.55 -9.91 14.34
C VAL A 712 -15.77 -8.40 14.24
N GLY A 713 -16.89 -7.98 13.63
CA GLY A 713 -17.22 -6.56 13.47
C GLY A 713 -16.21 -5.77 12.61
N LYS A 714 -15.45 -6.44 11.75
CA LYS A 714 -14.55 -5.80 10.77
C LYS A 714 -15.28 -4.72 9.97
N GLY A 715 -14.80 -3.48 10.03
CA GLY A 715 -15.37 -2.33 9.32
C GLY A 715 -16.86 -2.07 9.63
N MET A 716 -17.31 -2.49 10.80
CA MET A 716 -18.66 -2.23 11.30
C MET A 716 -18.91 -0.72 11.42
N ALA A 717 -20.06 -0.25 10.90
CA ALA A 717 -20.37 1.18 10.79
C ALA A 717 -21.69 1.58 11.47
N GLY A 718 -22.65 0.66 11.62
CA GLY A 718 -23.80 0.82 12.52
C GLY A 718 -24.24 -0.51 13.17
N GLY A 719 -25.17 -0.44 14.13
CA GLY A 719 -25.80 -1.62 14.73
C GLY A 719 -25.10 -2.14 16.00
N LYS A 720 -25.29 -3.42 16.33
CA LYS A 720 -24.81 -4.04 17.57
C LYS A 720 -24.35 -5.48 17.35
N ILE A 721 -23.27 -5.90 18.01
CA ILE A 721 -22.84 -7.30 18.07
C ILE A 721 -22.69 -7.70 19.53
N VAL A 722 -23.32 -8.80 19.93
CA VAL A 722 -23.29 -9.34 21.29
C VAL A 722 -22.84 -10.80 21.26
N LEU A 723 -21.76 -11.11 21.97
CA LEU A 723 -21.19 -12.45 22.10
C LEU A 723 -21.37 -12.95 23.54
N MET A 724 -22.00 -14.11 23.70
CA MET A 724 -22.26 -14.73 24.99
C MET A 724 -21.79 -16.18 24.95
N PRO A 725 -21.14 -16.70 26.00
CA PRO A 725 -20.79 -18.11 26.06
C PRO A 725 -22.05 -18.97 26.07
N SER A 726 -21.92 -20.25 25.68
CA SER A 726 -23.04 -21.18 25.82
C SER A 726 -23.42 -21.34 27.29
N ARG A 727 -24.74 -21.29 27.59
CA ARG A 727 -25.28 -21.29 28.97
C ARG A 727 -24.88 -22.51 29.82
N ASN A 728 -24.42 -23.59 29.18
CA ASN A 728 -24.13 -24.87 29.82
C ASN A 728 -22.64 -25.07 30.17
N ILE A 729 -21.77 -24.09 29.96
CA ILE A 729 -20.32 -24.23 30.17
C ILE A 729 -19.91 -23.51 31.48
N PRO A 730 -19.32 -24.23 32.47
CA PRO A 730 -18.89 -23.65 33.74
C PRO A 730 -17.48 -23.03 33.61
N MET A 731 -17.30 -22.06 32.73
CA MET A 731 -16.04 -21.35 32.54
C MET A 731 -16.14 -19.90 33.02
N GLU A 732 -15.06 -19.39 33.60
CA GLU A 732 -14.92 -17.97 33.91
C GLU A 732 -14.65 -17.19 32.62
N THR A 733 -15.58 -16.33 32.24
CA THR A 733 -15.53 -15.57 30.98
C THR A 733 -14.28 -14.70 30.88
N ARG A 734 -13.82 -14.11 32.00
CA ARG A 734 -12.65 -13.22 32.05
C ARG A 734 -11.31 -13.89 31.71
N PHE A 735 -11.27 -15.22 31.63
CA PHE A 735 -10.09 -15.99 31.24
C PHE A 735 -10.32 -16.85 30.00
N THR A 736 -11.50 -16.75 29.38
CA THR A 736 -11.90 -17.63 28.28
C THR A 736 -11.99 -16.83 26.98
N PRO A 737 -11.26 -17.22 25.92
CA PRO A 737 -11.42 -16.62 24.61
C PRO A 737 -12.81 -16.87 24.04
N ILE A 738 -13.46 -15.80 23.57
CA ILE A 738 -14.76 -15.86 22.87
C ILE A 738 -14.67 -15.33 21.43
N ALA A 739 -13.65 -14.51 21.14
CA ALA A 739 -13.39 -13.94 19.83
C ALA A 739 -11.92 -14.06 19.46
N GLY A 740 -11.64 -14.21 18.16
CA GLY A 740 -10.28 -14.26 17.62
C GLY A 740 -9.58 -12.90 17.58
N ASN A 741 -8.66 -12.78 16.64
CA ASN A 741 -7.82 -11.60 16.42
C ASN A 741 -8.53 -10.51 15.61
N ASN A 742 -7.98 -9.30 15.67
CA ASN A 742 -8.30 -8.19 14.75
C ASN A 742 -9.79 -7.82 14.72
N CYS A 743 -10.50 -8.04 15.83
CA CYS A 743 -11.88 -7.60 15.97
C CYS A 743 -11.97 -6.08 15.82
N LEU A 744 -13.08 -5.61 15.23
CA LEU A 744 -13.40 -4.21 15.02
C LEU A 744 -12.39 -3.46 14.14
N TYR A 745 -11.66 -4.19 13.28
CA TYR A 745 -10.68 -3.56 12.40
C TYR A 745 -11.33 -2.50 11.52
N GLY A 746 -10.97 -1.23 11.75
CA GLY A 746 -11.47 -0.09 10.96
C GLY A 746 -12.94 0.25 11.18
N SER A 747 -13.55 -0.14 12.30
CA SER A 747 -14.93 0.19 12.62
C SER A 747 -15.15 1.71 12.78
N THR A 748 -16.28 2.23 12.30
CA THR A 748 -16.57 3.68 12.26
C THR A 748 -17.74 4.10 13.15
N GLY A 749 -18.25 3.19 13.98
CA GLY A 749 -19.38 3.41 14.89
C GLY A 749 -19.75 2.10 15.60
N CYS A 750 -20.89 2.06 16.30
CA CYS A 750 -21.59 0.87 16.85
C CYS A 750 -21.30 0.46 18.30
N LYS A 751 -22.02 -0.58 18.75
CA LYS A 751 -21.77 -1.27 20.02
C LYS A 751 -21.32 -2.73 19.81
N PHE A 752 -20.27 -3.13 20.51
CA PHE A 752 -19.75 -4.49 20.54
C PHE A 752 -19.61 -4.95 21.99
N PHE A 753 -20.27 -6.04 22.36
CA PHE A 753 -20.24 -6.58 23.71
C PHE A 753 -19.84 -8.05 23.68
N ALA A 754 -18.79 -8.41 24.41
CA ALA A 754 -18.30 -9.79 24.47
C ALA A 754 -18.12 -10.26 25.92
N ALA A 755 -18.86 -11.29 26.32
CA ALA A 755 -18.67 -12.00 27.59
C ALA A 755 -17.51 -13.01 27.49
N GLY A 756 -16.31 -12.47 27.31
CA GLY A 756 -15.07 -13.24 27.19
C GLY A 756 -13.90 -12.37 26.74
N THR A 757 -12.74 -13.01 26.53
CA THR A 757 -11.53 -12.35 26.03
C THR A 757 -11.45 -12.41 24.49
N ALA A 758 -10.74 -11.45 23.89
CA ALA A 758 -10.42 -11.42 22.47
C ALA A 758 -8.91 -11.64 22.23
N GLY A 759 -8.55 -12.00 21.00
CA GLY A 759 -7.16 -12.18 20.59
C GLY A 759 -6.37 -10.87 20.44
N GLU A 760 -5.31 -10.95 19.63
CA GLU A 760 -4.43 -9.83 19.31
C GLU A 760 -5.14 -8.75 18.50
N ARG A 761 -4.63 -7.51 18.59
CA ARG A 761 -5.04 -6.37 17.75
C ARG A 761 -6.52 -6.04 17.86
N PHE A 762 -7.11 -6.28 19.02
CA PHE A 762 -8.48 -5.89 19.30
C PHE A 762 -8.66 -4.37 19.09
N ALA A 763 -9.71 -3.99 18.35
CA ALA A 763 -10.01 -2.58 18.03
C ALA A 763 -8.88 -1.86 17.27
N VAL A 764 -8.07 -2.60 16.50
CA VAL A 764 -7.07 -1.99 15.61
C VAL A 764 -7.75 -1.05 14.62
N ARG A 765 -7.24 0.18 14.49
CA ARG A 765 -7.85 1.21 13.64
C ARG A 765 -9.33 1.51 13.98
N ASN A 766 -9.79 1.27 15.20
CA ASN A 766 -11.14 1.67 15.60
C ASN A 766 -11.27 3.21 15.50
N SER A 767 -12.34 3.64 14.83
CA SER A 767 -12.62 5.01 14.44
C SER A 767 -13.94 5.52 15.03
N GLY A 768 -14.66 4.71 15.81
CA GLY A 768 -15.95 5.12 16.38
C GLY A 768 -16.75 4.06 17.12
N ALA A 769 -16.33 2.80 17.14
CA ALA A 769 -17.04 1.75 17.87
C ALA A 769 -16.86 1.88 19.38
N ILE A 770 -17.94 1.60 20.12
CA ILE A 770 -17.98 1.40 21.56
C ILE A 770 -17.91 -0.11 21.82
N ALA A 771 -16.91 -0.56 22.58
CA ALA A 771 -16.66 -1.97 22.81
C ALA A 771 -16.43 -2.29 24.28
N VAL A 772 -17.05 -3.36 24.78
CA VAL A 772 -16.81 -3.92 26.12
C VAL A 772 -16.47 -5.41 26.00
N LEU A 773 -15.37 -5.81 26.61
CA LEU A 773 -14.90 -7.19 26.67
C LEU A 773 -14.18 -7.48 27.99
N GLU A 774 -13.88 -8.74 28.25
CA GLU A 774 -13.29 -9.16 29.53
C GLU A 774 -11.76 -9.39 29.48
N GLY A 775 -11.10 -8.96 28.40
CA GLY A 775 -9.64 -9.03 28.23
C GLY A 775 -9.25 -9.05 26.75
N CYS A 776 -8.00 -8.69 26.42
CA CYS A 776 -7.49 -8.80 25.05
C CYS A 776 -6.01 -9.15 24.98
N GLY A 777 -5.57 -9.67 23.83
CA GLY A 777 -4.16 -9.95 23.55
C GLY A 777 -3.31 -8.70 23.28
N ASP A 778 -2.16 -8.91 22.64
CA ASP A 778 -1.20 -7.84 22.31
C ASP A 778 -1.82 -6.82 21.34
N HIS A 779 -1.28 -5.59 21.36
CA HIS A 779 -1.64 -4.54 20.40
C HIS A 779 -3.10 -4.07 20.45
N GLY A 780 -3.75 -4.20 21.62
CA GLY A 780 -5.09 -3.63 21.83
C GLY A 780 -5.12 -2.13 21.52
N CYS A 781 -6.17 -1.67 20.85
CA CYS A 781 -6.39 -0.27 20.45
C CYS A 781 -5.29 0.33 19.54
N GLU A 782 -4.50 -0.51 18.85
CA GLU A 782 -3.46 0.00 17.96
C GLU A 782 -4.05 0.86 16.83
N TYR A 783 -3.46 2.03 16.57
CA TYR A 783 -3.94 3.01 15.59
C TYR A 783 -5.39 3.48 15.80
N MET A 784 -5.98 3.35 16.99
CA MET A 784 -7.32 3.84 17.27
C MET A 784 -7.39 5.38 17.11
N THR A 785 -8.43 5.86 16.43
CA THR A 785 -8.67 7.29 16.14
C THR A 785 -10.02 7.80 16.66
N GLY A 786 -10.86 6.93 17.21
CA GLY A 786 -12.16 7.29 17.78
C GLY A 786 -12.86 6.10 18.41
N GLY A 787 -13.96 6.36 19.12
CA GLY A 787 -14.73 5.35 19.85
C GLY A 787 -14.27 5.15 21.30
N ALA A 788 -14.82 4.14 21.96
CA ALA A 788 -14.53 3.79 23.34
C ALA A 788 -14.27 2.27 23.47
N VAL A 789 -13.24 1.89 24.23
CA VAL A 789 -12.94 0.46 24.49
C VAL A 789 -12.79 0.23 25.99
N LEU A 790 -13.57 -0.67 26.55
CA LEU A 790 -13.52 -1.07 27.96
C LEU A 790 -13.10 -2.53 28.06
N SER A 791 -11.91 -2.76 28.61
CA SER A 791 -11.44 -4.09 28.99
C SER A 791 -11.66 -4.33 30.49
N LEU A 792 -12.52 -5.27 30.83
CA LEU A 792 -12.80 -5.72 32.20
C LEU A 792 -11.78 -6.77 32.69
N GLY A 793 -10.61 -6.84 32.08
CA GLY A 793 -9.56 -7.79 32.45
C GLY A 793 -8.20 -7.42 31.85
N GLN A 794 -7.33 -8.41 31.76
CA GLN A 794 -5.94 -8.22 31.34
C GLN A 794 -5.83 -7.86 29.85
N THR A 795 -4.81 -7.05 29.53
CA THR A 795 -4.40 -6.72 28.16
C THR A 795 -2.99 -7.21 27.88
N GLY A 796 -2.66 -7.51 26.62
CA GLY A 796 -1.30 -7.80 26.17
C GLY A 796 -0.40 -6.56 26.04
N VAL A 797 0.79 -6.75 25.48
CA VAL A 797 1.81 -5.69 25.35
C VAL A 797 1.53 -4.74 24.19
N ASN A 798 2.20 -3.58 24.21
CA ASN A 798 2.11 -2.54 23.20
C ASN A 798 0.69 -1.98 23.00
N PHE A 799 -0.11 -1.95 24.08
CA PHE A 799 -1.46 -1.39 24.07
C PHE A 799 -1.44 0.11 23.68
N GLY A 800 -2.35 0.53 22.81
CA GLY A 800 -2.51 1.91 22.38
C GLY A 800 -1.38 2.45 21.49
N ALA A 801 -0.53 1.59 20.92
CA ALA A 801 0.48 2.04 19.96
C ALA A 801 -0.17 2.74 18.76
N GLY A 802 0.32 3.92 18.38
CA GLY A 802 -0.28 4.68 17.29
C GLY A 802 -1.70 5.23 17.57
N MET A 803 -2.25 5.08 18.78
CA MET A 803 -3.58 5.61 19.14
C MET A 803 -3.53 7.14 19.18
N THR A 804 -4.35 7.78 18.35
CA THR A 804 -4.41 9.25 18.22
C THR A 804 -5.79 9.83 18.52
N GLY A 805 -6.79 9.00 18.83
CA GLY A 805 -8.15 9.44 19.16
C GLY A 805 -8.94 8.35 19.89
N GLY A 806 -10.05 8.75 20.52
CA GLY A 806 -10.90 7.88 21.33
C GLY A 806 -10.46 7.76 22.79
N ILE A 807 -11.19 6.96 23.56
CA ILE A 807 -10.92 6.65 24.96
C ILE A 807 -10.82 5.14 25.17
N ALA A 808 -10.00 4.70 26.13
CA ALA A 808 -10.08 3.32 26.60
C ALA A 808 -10.05 3.25 28.13
N PHE A 809 -10.59 2.16 28.66
CA PHE A 809 -10.61 1.82 30.07
C PHE A 809 -10.10 0.39 30.24
N VAL A 810 -9.21 0.18 31.22
CA VAL A 810 -8.66 -1.15 31.53
C VAL A 810 -8.76 -1.41 33.02
N LEU A 811 -9.40 -2.52 33.40
CA LEU A 811 -9.43 -3.02 34.77
C LEU A 811 -8.13 -3.79 35.08
N ASP A 812 -7.22 -3.14 35.79
CA ASP A 812 -5.89 -3.67 36.08
C ASP A 812 -5.79 -4.22 37.50
N LEU A 813 -6.27 -5.44 37.69
CA LEU A 813 -6.26 -6.13 39.00
C LEU A 813 -4.83 -6.49 39.45
N GLU A 814 -3.96 -6.87 38.50
CA GLU A 814 -2.60 -7.37 38.76
C GLU A 814 -1.52 -6.29 38.77
N ARG A 815 -1.87 -5.03 38.42
CA ARG A 815 -0.95 -3.88 38.32
C ARG A 815 0.11 -4.04 37.23
N LEU A 816 -0.22 -4.72 36.14
CA LEU A 816 0.68 -4.99 35.02
C LEU A 816 0.56 -3.99 33.87
N PHE A 817 -0.53 -3.21 33.83
CA PHE A 817 -0.83 -2.39 32.66
C PHE A 817 0.23 -1.31 32.37
N VAL A 818 0.88 -0.78 33.41
CA VAL A 818 1.91 0.27 33.28
C VAL A 818 3.09 -0.20 32.43
N ASP A 819 3.44 -1.49 32.49
CA ASP A 819 4.55 -2.06 31.72
C ASP A 819 4.12 -2.55 30.32
N SER A 820 2.81 -2.66 30.08
CA SER A 820 2.24 -3.20 28.85
C SER A 820 1.84 -2.15 27.82
N TYR A 821 1.65 -0.88 28.19
CA TYR A 821 1.19 0.15 27.25
C TYR A 821 2.32 0.83 26.47
N ASN A 822 2.00 1.37 25.29
CA ASN A 822 2.96 2.11 24.48
C ASN A 822 3.02 3.60 24.89
N HIS A 823 4.15 4.04 25.42
CA HIS A 823 4.33 5.42 25.92
C HIS A 823 4.48 6.50 24.84
N GLU A 824 4.46 6.18 23.55
CA GLU A 824 4.74 7.16 22.49
C GLU A 824 3.65 8.24 22.42
N LEU A 825 2.39 7.83 22.28
CA LEU A 825 1.28 8.74 21.92
C LEU A 825 0.13 8.79 22.94
N ILE A 826 0.10 7.92 23.94
CA ILE A 826 -0.97 7.87 24.94
C ILE A 826 -0.48 8.18 26.36
N ASP A 827 -1.39 8.67 27.19
CA ASP A 827 -1.26 8.84 28.64
C ASP A 827 -2.28 7.97 29.36
N ILE A 828 -1.97 7.60 30.61
CA ILE A 828 -2.83 6.81 31.49
C ILE A 828 -3.14 7.60 32.77
N HIS A 829 -4.37 7.50 33.23
CA HIS A 829 -4.86 8.21 34.41
C HIS A 829 -5.64 7.26 35.33
N ARG A 830 -5.43 7.37 36.64
CA ARG A 830 -6.33 6.73 37.61
C ARG A 830 -7.62 7.53 37.69
N LEU A 831 -8.74 6.83 37.81
CA LEU A 831 -10.05 7.45 38.00
C LEU A 831 -10.20 7.88 39.47
N THR A 832 -10.58 9.15 39.69
CA THR A 832 -10.77 9.76 41.01
C THR A 832 -12.07 10.55 41.06
N HIS A 833 -12.75 10.56 42.21
CA HIS A 833 -14.09 11.18 42.36
C HIS A 833 -14.12 12.72 42.23
N GLU A 834 -13.05 13.44 42.55
CA GLU A 834 -13.12 14.92 42.61
C GLU A 834 -13.23 15.61 41.23
N ASP A 835 -12.60 15.07 40.18
CA ASP A 835 -12.48 15.73 38.87
C ASP A 835 -12.94 14.87 37.66
N MET A 836 -13.36 13.62 37.88
CA MET A 836 -13.70 12.66 36.80
C MET A 836 -15.11 12.06 36.89
N GLU A 837 -16.03 12.72 37.60
CA GLU A 837 -17.40 12.24 37.75
C GLU A 837 -18.09 11.90 36.41
N PRO A 838 -18.00 12.71 35.33
CA PRO A 838 -18.60 12.35 34.04
C PRO A 838 -18.03 11.07 33.43
N HIS A 839 -16.73 10.81 33.62
CA HIS A 839 -16.07 9.60 33.13
C HIS A 839 -16.46 8.38 33.96
N LEU A 840 -16.63 8.56 35.27
CA LEU A 840 -17.12 7.53 36.19
C LEU A 840 -18.55 7.11 35.85
N SER A 841 -19.45 8.09 35.65
CA SER A 841 -20.83 7.81 35.26
C SER A 841 -20.88 7.07 33.92
N TYR A 842 -20.11 7.52 32.92
CA TYR A 842 -20.03 6.85 31.62
C TYR A 842 -19.50 5.42 31.73
N LEU A 843 -18.45 5.19 32.52
CA LEU A 843 -17.91 3.85 32.75
C LEU A 843 -18.95 2.94 33.39
N HIS A 844 -19.66 3.41 34.41
CA HIS A 844 -20.71 2.64 35.09
C HIS A 844 -21.88 2.31 34.15
N GLU A 845 -22.40 3.30 33.42
CA GLU A 845 -23.46 3.11 32.42
C GLU A 845 -23.05 2.08 31.35
N LEU A 846 -21.79 2.14 30.89
CA LEU A 846 -21.27 1.20 29.89
C LEU A 846 -21.16 -0.23 30.43
N ILE A 847 -20.81 -0.41 31.70
CA ILE A 847 -20.79 -1.71 32.36
C ILE A 847 -22.22 -2.25 32.53
N ASP A 848 -23.17 -1.41 32.96
CA ASP A 848 -24.55 -1.82 33.17
C ASP A 848 -25.21 -2.25 31.85
N GLU A 849 -25.03 -1.49 30.77
CA GLU A 849 -25.52 -1.89 29.44
C GLU A 849 -24.88 -3.20 28.99
N TYR A 850 -23.57 -3.36 29.19
CA TYR A 850 -22.86 -4.60 28.89
C TYR A 850 -23.45 -5.79 29.65
N VAL A 851 -23.77 -5.63 30.94
CA VAL A 851 -24.38 -6.68 31.77
C VAL A 851 -25.80 -6.99 31.32
N GLU A 852 -26.59 -5.98 30.95
CA GLU A 852 -27.94 -6.16 30.42
C GLU A 852 -27.94 -6.96 29.11
N GLU A 853 -27.04 -6.63 28.18
CA GLU A 853 -26.98 -7.26 26.86
C GLU A 853 -26.35 -8.66 26.90
N THR A 854 -25.34 -8.90 27.74
CA THR A 854 -24.59 -10.16 27.75
C THR A 854 -24.99 -11.12 28.85
N GLY A 855 -25.60 -10.64 29.93
CA GLY A 855 -25.78 -11.42 31.15
C GLY A 855 -24.46 -11.86 31.82
N SER A 856 -23.34 -11.19 31.54
CA SER A 856 -22.03 -11.53 32.10
C SER A 856 -22.06 -11.54 33.63
N ARG A 857 -21.66 -12.66 34.23
CA ARG A 857 -21.51 -12.78 35.69
C ARG A 857 -20.36 -11.92 36.19
N TRP A 858 -19.25 -11.90 35.45
CA TRP A 858 -18.09 -11.08 35.82
C TRP A 858 -18.41 -9.58 35.70
N GLY A 859 -19.06 -9.16 34.61
CA GLY A 859 -19.54 -7.79 34.45
C GLY A 859 -20.46 -7.37 35.60
N ARG A 860 -21.36 -8.27 36.04
CA ARG A 860 -22.23 -8.01 37.20
C ARG A 860 -21.43 -7.82 38.49
N THR A 861 -20.45 -8.68 38.77
CA THR A 861 -19.55 -8.49 39.91
C THR A 861 -18.85 -7.14 39.84
N VAL A 862 -18.34 -6.74 38.66
CA VAL A 862 -17.67 -5.45 38.50
C VAL A 862 -18.63 -4.27 38.70
N SER A 863 -19.88 -4.37 38.26
CA SER A 863 -20.92 -3.36 38.50
C SER A 863 -21.29 -3.27 39.98
N GLU A 864 -21.55 -4.40 40.64
CA GLU A 864 -21.93 -4.45 42.06
C GLU A 864 -20.80 -3.96 42.99
N GLU A 865 -19.54 -4.26 42.65
CA GLU A 865 -18.34 -3.88 43.42
C GLU A 865 -17.67 -2.61 42.84
N PHE A 866 -18.35 -1.83 42.01
CA PHE A 866 -17.75 -0.73 41.24
C PHE A 866 -16.98 0.26 42.12
N HIS A 867 -17.52 0.64 43.28
CA HIS A 867 -16.88 1.56 44.20
C HIS A 867 -15.54 1.04 44.76
N GLU A 868 -15.38 -0.28 44.90
CA GLU A 868 -14.11 -0.89 45.35
C GLU A 868 -13.11 -1.02 44.21
N LEU A 869 -13.61 -1.30 43.00
CA LEU A 869 -12.79 -1.57 41.82
C LEU A 869 -12.41 -0.31 41.03
N VAL A 870 -13.09 0.83 41.22
CA VAL A 870 -12.85 2.07 40.46
C VAL A 870 -11.38 2.51 40.49
N GLY A 871 -10.71 2.39 41.64
CA GLY A 871 -9.29 2.73 41.79
C GLY A 871 -8.32 1.77 41.08
N ARG A 872 -8.81 0.64 40.56
CA ARG A 872 -8.05 -0.34 39.76
C ARG A 872 -8.18 -0.09 38.26
N PHE A 873 -9.12 0.75 37.83
CA PHE A 873 -9.20 1.15 36.43
C PHE A 873 -8.09 2.13 36.04
N TRP A 874 -7.70 2.04 34.78
CA TRP A 874 -6.95 3.04 34.07
C TRP A 874 -7.84 3.65 32.99
N LEU A 875 -7.88 4.97 32.92
CA LEU A 875 -8.36 5.72 31.76
C LEU A 875 -7.17 5.98 30.84
N ILE A 876 -7.30 5.63 29.57
CA ILE A 876 -6.28 5.81 28.55
C ILE A 876 -6.77 6.83 27.53
N LYS A 877 -5.93 7.82 27.23
CA LYS A 877 -6.23 8.85 26.22
C LYS A 877 -5.01 9.15 25.36
N PRO A 878 -5.20 9.69 24.15
CA PRO A 878 -4.12 10.31 23.39
C PRO A 878 -3.53 11.51 24.14
N LYS A 879 -2.22 11.72 24.02
CA LYS A 879 -1.51 12.89 24.58
C LYS A 879 -2.02 14.22 24.04
N ALA A 880 -2.45 14.22 22.78
CA ALA A 880 -2.94 15.43 22.10
C ALA A 880 -4.34 15.86 22.57
N SER A 881 -5.08 15.00 23.28
CA SER A 881 -6.44 15.28 23.75
C SER A 881 -6.42 15.76 25.21
N ASP A 882 -7.24 16.77 25.54
CA ASP A 882 -7.51 17.14 26.94
C ASP A 882 -8.52 16.15 27.53
N ILE A 883 -8.30 15.74 28.79
CA ILE A 883 -9.16 14.78 29.48
C ILE A 883 -10.60 15.31 29.67
N LYS A 884 -10.76 16.64 29.78
CA LYS A 884 -12.07 17.29 29.96
C LYS A 884 -12.91 17.21 28.69
N ASP A 885 -12.27 17.33 27.53
CA ASP A 885 -12.93 17.39 26.23
C ASP A 885 -13.27 15.98 25.68
N LEU A 886 -12.72 14.92 26.28
CA LEU A 886 -12.94 13.53 25.84
C LEU A 886 -14.42 13.15 25.86
N MET A 887 -15.14 13.53 26.92
CA MET A 887 -16.54 13.15 27.08
C MET A 887 -17.46 13.91 26.13
N GLU A 888 -17.16 15.19 25.85
CA GLU A 888 -17.87 15.96 24.83
C GLU A 888 -17.63 15.35 23.44
N THR A 889 -16.38 15.04 23.11
CA THR A 889 -16.01 14.42 21.83
C THR A 889 -16.69 13.05 21.63
N LEU A 890 -16.81 12.24 22.69
CA LEU A 890 -17.51 10.96 22.64
C LEU A 890 -19.02 11.14 22.43
N ARG A 891 -19.63 12.14 23.07
CA ARG A 891 -21.06 12.46 22.91
C ARG A 891 -21.38 13.04 21.53
N GLU A 892 -20.47 13.80 20.93
CA GLU A 892 -20.61 14.30 19.56
C GLU A 892 -20.43 13.20 18.50
N ALA A 893 -19.66 12.16 18.82
CA ALA A 893 -19.39 11.03 17.93
C ALA A 893 -20.45 9.92 17.99
N ALA A 894 -21.19 9.81 19.10
CA ALA A 894 -22.30 8.87 19.31
C ALA A 894 -23.61 9.41 18.73
#